data_AF-A0A267FAF5-F1
#
_entry.id   AF-A0A267FAF5-F1
#
_cell.length_a   1.000
_cell.length_b   1.000
_cell.length_c   1.000
_cell.angle_alpha   90.00
_cell.angle_beta   90.00
_cell.angle_gamma   90.00
#
_symmetry.space_group_name_H-M   'P 1'
#
loop_
_entity.id
_entity.type
_entity.pdbx_description
1 polymer ?
#
loop_
_entity_poly.entity_id
_entity_poly.type
_entity_poly.pdbx_seq_one_letter_code
_entity_poly.pdbx_strand_id
1 'polypeptide(L)'
;MSSSLASVANGSHRSDSAEQNGKSAHAGQSQEQQDDEERSEQQQKKTEEKPIESRDGEPPGQQLRETLDQLAEHIRGLQAAEVESFNEESLKFAFNTTRMSFHNSDPTVLNQLEQVFISQAYLTLYTRLLLHCQRKPWPDVATPSIIRLSDTVWNMTHLSVRVCQELVGLDLIRQVLGALSHCDRDNLKNARARRLCNGLLSVLHNVIRALPHARASYRIPGYSVVDVLKHFLCDTLNAYLYTKVVLVLSFVVTEEENRWLNVSDEHIRLLIRDLRQTLDASESGPHFCPKLGYQCDELLQGVDNLCGCDFNKTRFVNNGLLELIEDLLVRGAPNDSELLFAVEIVYHLAFDDVCREGICQRRSLVDQLTGLANNCRLKDVRRSACGTLWKLHGHGLCATPTSSHAMPLFSLAERSPNPVVSAGHVMLSYQHASQDTVLLIRKRLQMEGYEVWLDIENMSQSIVSKMAEAVENSAVILMCMSQSYKNSPHCRHEADYAYKLQKPIVPLVMEPKYQPDGWLGLLMGSKMFYDFSDEDLFEESFANLLKELGGRGKAQLADSSGLGDSVRSLQPLQHSMRVSHAEASREGTPCGSEARQYAKHRSQHTASILAWTPADVTGWLAENQLAEYEPHFADVSGELLFELHHMQSHAPEAFYACMRKQLGMRLVDMLRMSRALHRLSEVT
;
A
#
# COMPACT_ATOMS: atom_id res chain seq x y z
N MET A 1 -71.70 22.32 -30.16
CA MET A 1 -72.55 21.88 -31.29
C MET A 1 -71.66 21.63 -32.49
N SER A 2 -71.93 20.51 -33.18
CA SER A 2 -71.36 20.02 -34.45
C SER A 2 -69.86 19.75 -34.55
N SER A 3 -69.51 18.52 -34.16
CA SER A 3 -68.54 17.65 -34.84
C SER A 3 -69.17 16.98 -36.07
N SER A 4 -68.47 16.91 -37.20
CA SER A 4 -68.65 15.93 -38.31
C SER A 4 -67.52 16.17 -39.33
N LEU A 5 -66.48 15.33 -39.39
CA LEU A 5 -66.32 14.14 -40.24
C LEU A 5 -66.31 14.41 -41.77
N ALA A 6 -65.14 14.22 -42.39
CA ALA A 6 -64.98 13.50 -43.67
C ALA A 6 -63.48 13.24 -44.00
N SER A 7 -63.02 12.03 -43.69
CA SER A 7 -62.26 11.07 -44.54
C SER A 7 -61.43 11.59 -45.74
N VAL A 8 -60.14 11.22 -45.81
CA VAL A 8 -59.52 10.36 -46.88
C VAL A 8 -58.08 9.93 -46.54
N ALA A 9 -57.89 8.60 -46.53
CA ALA A 9 -56.76 7.72 -46.92
C ALA A 9 -55.26 8.02 -46.64
N ASN A 10 -54.67 7.11 -45.84
CA ASN A 10 -53.38 6.40 -45.94
C ASN A 10 -52.24 6.91 -46.85
N GLY A 11 -51.09 7.16 -46.23
CA GLY A 11 -49.75 7.12 -46.83
C GLY A 11 -48.68 6.93 -45.74
N SER A 12 -47.89 5.86 -45.86
CA SER A 12 -46.93 5.32 -44.90
C SER A 12 -45.75 6.23 -44.55
N HIS A 13 -45.43 6.35 -43.25
CA HIS A 13 -44.19 6.93 -42.72
C HIS A 13 -43.11 5.85 -42.48
N ARG A 14 -41.99 5.98 -43.19
CA ARG A 14 -40.61 5.52 -42.92
C ARG A 14 -39.75 6.51 -43.75
N SER A 15 -38.63 7.10 -43.35
CA SER A 15 -37.76 7.04 -42.18
C SER A 15 -36.61 8.02 -42.50
N ASP A 16 -36.53 9.19 -41.86
CA ASP A 16 -35.45 10.19 -42.08
C ASP A 16 -34.81 10.60 -40.75
N SER A 17 -34.16 9.64 -40.09
CA SER A 17 -33.40 9.89 -38.86
C SER A 17 -32.07 9.11 -38.81
N ALA A 18 -31.54 8.70 -39.97
CA ALA A 18 -30.29 7.93 -40.08
C ALA A 18 -29.10 8.72 -40.66
N GLU A 19 -29.27 9.89 -41.27
CA GLU A 19 -28.18 10.56 -42.00
C GLU A 19 -27.36 11.59 -41.19
N GLN A 20 -27.73 11.94 -39.96
CA GLN A 20 -26.93 12.87 -39.13
C GLN A 20 -25.95 12.19 -38.18
N ASN A 21 -26.09 10.88 -37.90
CA ASN A 21 -25.12 10.13 -37.08
C ASN A 21 -23.91 9.60 -37.86
N GLY A 22 -23.93 9.62 -39.20
CA GLY A 22 -22.82 9.14 -40.03
C GLY A 22 -21.64 10.11 -40.16
N LYS A 23 -21.88 11.43 -40.05
CA LYS A 23 -20.83 12.45 -40.26
C LYS A 23 -19.93 12.68 -39.04
N SER A 24 -20.42 12.45 -37.82
CA SER A 24 -19.61 12.53 -36.60
C SER A 24 -18.69 11.32 -36.42
N ALA A 25 -19.11 10.13 -36.85
CA ALA A 25 -18.30 8.91 -36.78
C ALA A 25 -17.18 8.90 -37.82
N HIS A 26 -17.41 9.45 -39.02
CA HIS A 26 -16.38 9.54 -40.05
C HIS A 26 -15.32 10.60 -39.75
N ALA A 27 -15.68 11.74 -39.13
CA ALA A 27 -14.70 12.73 -38.70
C ALA A 27 -13.75 12.18 -37.62
N GLY A 28 -14.25 11.38 -36.66
CA GLY A 28 -13.41 10.72 -35.65
C GLY A 28 -12.43 9.70 -36.24
N GLN A 29 -12.88 8.90 -37.21
CA GLN A 29 -12.04 7.88 -37.87
C GLN A 29 -10.97 8.48 -38.78
N SER A 30 -11.25 9.58 -39.48
CA SER A 30 -10.27 10.27 -40.32
C SER A 30 -9.20 11.01 -39.50
N GLN A 31 -9.53 11.41 -38.28
CA GLN A 31 -8.63 12.12 -37.37
C GLN A 31 -7.74 11.14 -36.57
N GLU A 32 -8.26 9.97 -36.18
CA GLU A 32 -7.46 8.84 -35.66
C GLU A 32 -6.42 8.37 -36.68
N GLN A 33 -6.74 8.37 -37.97
CA GLN A 33 -5.80 8.00 -39.03
C GLN A 33 -4.68 9.03 -39.22
N GLN A 34 -4.97 10.33 -39.07
CA GLN A 34 -3.93 11.38 -39.13
C GLN A 34 -3.02 11.37 -37.90
N ASP A 35 -3.57 11.13 -36.70
CA ASP A 35 -2.77 10.97 -35.48
C ASP A 35 -1.94 9.68 -35.50
N ASP A 36 -2.42 8.60 -36.14
CA ASP A 36 -1.67 7.36 -36.35
C ASP A 36 -0.63 7.47 -37.50
N GLU A 37 -0.85 8.29 -38.53
CA GLU A 37 0.15 8.63 -39.57
C GLU A 37 1.29 9.53 -39.02
N GLU A 38 0.98 10.57 -38.25
CA GLU A 38 2.02 11.37 -37.57
C GLU A 38 2.75 10.55 -36.50
N ARG A 39 2.07 9.60 -35.83
CA ARG A 39 2.68 8.61 -34.94
C ARG A 39 3.65 7.71 -35.69
N SER A 40 3.26 7.19 -36.85
CA SER A 40 4.10 6.24 -37.59
C SER A 40 5.33 6.92 -38.19
N GLU A 41 5.24 8.18 -38.65
CA GLU A 41 6.40 8.94 -39.12
C GLU A 41 7.36 9.37 -37.98
N GLN A 42 6.83 9.70 -36.79
CA GLN A 42 7.66 10.05 -35.62
C GLN A 42 8.24 8.83 -34.89
N GLN A 43 7.60 7.65 -35.01
CA GLN A 43 8.01 6.40 -34.38
C GLN A 43 8.89 5.54 -35.32
N GLN A 44 8.77 5.68 -36.65
CA GLN A 44 9.79 5.17 -37.60
C GLN A 44 11.14 5.87 -37.40
N LYS A 45 11.17 7.15 -36.99
CA LYS A 45 12.40 7.81 -36.52
C LYS A 45 12.86 7.40 -35.12
N LYS A 46 12.03 6.68 -34.35
CA LYS A 46 12.28 6.30 -32.95
C LYS A 46 12.63 4.82 -32.77
N THR A 47 12.87 4.09 -33.86
CA THR A 47 13.22 2.66 -33.83
C THR A 47 14.60 2.35 -34.44
N GLU A 48 15.42 3.36 -34.76
CA GLU A 48 16.80 3.18 -35.27
C GLU A 48 17.87 4.02 -34.54
N GLU A 49 17.68 4.39 -33.28
CA GLU A 49 18.85 4.61 -32.41
C GLU A 49 19.15 3.28 -31.73
N LYS A 50 20.01 2.47 -32.38
CA LYS A 50 20.60 1.27 -31.82
C LYS A 50 21.02 1.54 -30.36
N PRO A 51 20.84 0.59 -29.42
CA PRO A 51 21.56 0.63 -28.15
C PRO A 51 23.03 0.91 -28.49
N ILE A 52 23.69 1.82 -27.76
CA ILE A 52 25.14 1.95 -27.86
C ILE A 52 25.68 0.54 -27.63
N GLU A 53 26.22 -0.08 -28.68
CA GLU A 53 26.74 -1.43 -28.64
C GLU A 53 27.74 -1.47 -27.48
N SER A 54 27.53 -2.39 -26.53
CA SER A 54 28.48 -2.65 -25.45
C SER A 54 29.87 -2.75 -26.09
N ARG A 55 30.86 -1.97 -25.63
CA ARG A 55 32.23 -2.23 -26.08
C ARG A 55 32.55 -3.68 -25.74
N ASP A 56 32.94 -4.44 -26.76
CA ASP A 56 33.20 -5.88 -26.63
C ASP A 56 34.14 -6.14 -25.44
N GLY A 57 33.65 -6.87 -24.42
CA GLY A 57 34.47 -7.45 -23.36
C GLY A 57 34.38 -6.84 -21.96
N GLU A 58 33.65 -5.73 -21.74
CA GLU A 58 33.51 -5.14 -20.39
C GLU A 58 32.16 -5.47 -19.72
N PRO A 59 32.12 -5.76 -18.41
CA PRO A 59 30.86 -5.96 -17.69
C PRO A 59 30.01 -4.67 -17.73
N PRO A 60 28.68 -4.75 -17.95
CA PRO A 60 27.78 -3.59 -18.04
C PRO A 60 27.88 -2.61 -16.86
N GLY A 61 28.20 -3.12 -15.66
CA GLY A 61 28.37 -2.31 -14.45
C GLY A 61 29.66 -1.48 -14.38
N GLN A 62 30.69 -1.79 -15.18
CA GLN A 62 31.94 -1.03 -15.21
C GLN A 62 31.86 0.14 -16.20
N GLN A 63 31.28 -0.08 -17.38
CA GLN A 63 30.99 0.99 -18.36
C GLN A 63 30.08 2.07 -17.79
N LEU A 64 29.09 1.67 -17.00
CA LEU A 64 28.14 2.61 -16.43
C LEU A 64 28.77 3.49 -15.33
N ARG A 65 29.79 3.00 -14.60
CA ARG A 65 30.51 3.81 -13.59
C ARG A 65 31.30 4.95 -14.23
N GLU A 66 32.04 4.67 -15.30
CA GLU A 66 32.77 5.70 -16.05
C GLU A 66 31.81 6.72 -16.71
N THR A 67 30.63 6.24 -17.12
CA THR A 67 29.55 7.08 -17.65
C THR A 67 28.98 8.03 -16.60
N LEU A 68 28.95 7.63 -15.31
CA LEU A 68 28.39 8.45 -14.22
C LEU A 68 29.32 9.61 -13.81
N ASP A 69 30.64 9.43 -13.87
CA ASP A 69 31.59 10.53 -13.62
C ASP A 69 31.50 11.60 -14.73
N GLN A 70 31.35 11.16 -15.98
CA GLN A 70 31.10 12.05 -17.13
C GLN A 70 29.77 12.78 -16.97
N LEU A 71 28.71 12.08 -16.52
CA LEU A 71 27.41 12.68 -16.26
C LEU A 71 27.51 13.83 -15.26
N ALA A 72 28.26 13.65 -14.18
CA ALA A 72 28.47 14.68 -13.17
C ALA A 72 29.12 15.94 -13.75
N GLU A 73 30.11 15.80 -14.63
CA GLU A 73 30.77 16.93 -15.30
C GLU A 73 29.83 17.66 -16.28
N HIS A 74 29.08 16.91 -17.07
CA HIS A 74 28.06 17.47 -17.97
C HIS A 74 27.02 18.30 -17.20
N ILE A 75 26.57 17.80 -16.04
CA ILE A 75 25.60 18.51 -15.20
C ILE A 75 26.20 19.79 -14.60
N ARG A 76 27.45 19.75 -14.10
CA ARG A 76 28.15 20.94 -13.60
C ARG A 76 28.25 22.03 -14.66
N GLY A 77 28.57 21.67 -15.91
CA GLY A 77 28.61 22.61 -17.03
C GLY A 77 27.26 23.31 -17.29
N LEU A 78 26.14 22.60 -17.12
CA LEU A 78 24.80 23.16 -17.29
C LEU A 78 24.38 24.12 -16.18
N GLN A 79 24.91 23.96 -14.96
CA GLN A 79 24.57 24.85 -13.84
C GLN A 79 24.97 26.30 -14.11
N ALA A 80 26.11 26.52 -14.76
CA ALA A 80 26.60 27.85 -15.10
C ALA A 80 25.87 28.49 -16.30
N ALA A 81 25.19 27.69 -17.12
CA ALA A 81 24.51 28.15 -18.32
C ALA A 81 23.11 28.72 -18.01
N GLU A 82 22.61 29.65 -18.83
CA GLU A 82 21.20 30.06 -18.84
C GLU A 82 20.31 28.97 -19.45
N VAL A 83 19.04 28.91 -19.07
CA VAL A 83 18.09 27.85 -19.48
C VAL A 83 17.97 27.77 -21.01
N GLU A 84 18.00 28.92 -21.68
CA GLU A 84 17.95 29.07 -23.13
C GLU A 84 19.22 28.57 -23.84
N SER A 85 20.32 28.44 -23.10
CA SER A 85 21.64 28.06 -23.60
C SER A 85 22.08 26.67 -23.16
N PHE A 86 21.18 25.86 -22.61
CA PHE A 86 21.50 24.51 -22.17
C PHE A 86 22.06 23.66 -23.32
N ASN A 87 23.25 23.09 -23.09
CA ASN A 87 23.93 22.21 -24.02
C ASN A 87 23.10 20.94 -24.27
N GLU A 88 22.62 20.78 -25.51
CA GLU A 88 21.80 19.64 -25.91
C GLU A 88 22.54 18.30 -25.75
N GLU A 89 23.85 18.25 -25.99
CA GLU A 89 24.66 17.04 -25.87
C GLU A 89 24.70 16.55 -24.43
N SER A 90 24.88 17.47 -23.48
CA SER A 90 24.91 17.16 -22.05
C SER A 90 23.58 16.61 -21.55
N LEU A 91 22.46 17.16 -22.03
CA LEU A 91 21.12 16.69 -21.70
C LEU A 91 20.76 15.38 -22.42
N LYS A 92 21.23 15.16 -23.65
CA LYS A 92 21.09 13.89 -24.37
C LYS A 92 21.86 12.79 -23.63
N PHE A 93 23.06 13.09 -23.14
CA PHE A 93 23.85 12.17 -22.34
C PHE A 93 23.10 11.77 -21.06
N ALA A 94 22.65 12.75 -20.26
CA ALA A 94 21.89 12.50 -19.05
C ALA A 94 20.61 11.67 -19.28
N PHE A 95 19.84 12.02 -20.31
CA PHE A 95 18.65 11.26 -20.69
C PHE A 95 18.99 9.80 -21.05
N ASN A 96 20.05 9.57 -21.83
CA ASN A 96 20.46 8.22 -22.22
C ASN A 96 20.97 7.40 -21.03
N THR A 97 21.75 8.01 -20.12
CA THR A 97 22.26 7.33 -18.92
C THR A 97 21.12 6.87 -18.01
N THR A 98 20.12 7.74 -17.77
CA THR A 98 18.94 7.34 -16.98
C THR A 98 18.13 6.26 -17.69
N ARG A 99 17.98 6.32 -19.02
CA ARG A 99 17.27 5.29 -19.79
C ARG A 99 17.97 3.93 -19.76
N MET A 100 19.29 3.89 -19.83
CA MET A 100 20.06 2.64 -19.73
C MET A 100 19.92 1.99 -18.35
N SER A 101 19.67 2.79 -17.32
CA SER A 101 19.58 2.31 -15.94
C SER A 101 18.31 1.49 -15.67
N PHE A 102 17.25 1.61 -16.49
CA PHE A 102 16.05 0.76 -16.40
C PHE A 102 16.31 -0.73 -16.61
N HIS A 103 17.37 -1.07 -17.36
CA HIS A 103 17.75 -2.45 -17.64
C HIS A 103 18.87 -2.96 -16.72
N ASN A 104 19.30 -2.15 -15.76
CA ASN A 104 20.38 -2.50 -14.84
C ASN A 104 19.84 -2.79 -13.44
N SER A 105 20.11 -3.99 -12.94
CA SER A 105 19.71 -4.43 -11.61
C SER A 105 20.77 -4.18 -10.53
N ASP A 106 21.93 -3.57 -10.86
CA ASP A 106 23.00 -3.27 -9.90
C ASP A 106 22.62 -2.09 -8.97
N PRO A 107 22.39 -2.33 -7.66
CA PRO A 107 22.03 -1.28 -6.71
C PRO A 107 23.12 -0.21 -6.54
N THR A 108 24.38 -0.56 -6.82
CA THR A 108 25.52 0.38 -6.72
C THR A 108 25.42 1.48 -7.75
N VAL A 109 25.04 1.10 -8.97
CA VAL A 109 24.83 2.03 -10.09
C VAL A 109 23.69 2.97 -9.79
N LEU A 110 22.56 2.44 -9.31
CA LEU A 110 21.41 3.27 -8.95
C LEU A 110 21.78 4.27 -7.86
N ASN A 111 22.47 3.83 -6.81
CA ASN A 111 22.95 4.71 -5.74
C ASN A 111 23.87 5.83 -6.24
N GLN A 112 24.79 5.53 -7.17
CA GLN A 112 25.67 6.55 -7.75
C GLN A 112 24.90 7.52 -8.64
N LEU A 113 23.95 7.02 -9.46
CA LEU A 113 23.08 7.85 -10.27
C LEU A 113 22.22 8.78 -9.39
N GLU A 114 21.64 8.26 -8.31
CA GLU A 114 20.92 9.04 -7.30
C GLU A 114 21.81 10.12 -6.69
N GLN A 115 23.02 9.77 -6.29
CA GLN A 115 23.98 10.73 -5.77
C GLN A 115 24.25 11.83 -6.79
N VAL A 116 24.50 11.50 -8.06
CA VAL A 116 24.71 12.52 -9.10
C VAL A 116 23.47 13.41 -9.26
N PHE A 117 22.27 12.83 -9.27
CA PHE A 117 21.03 13.57 -9.47
C PHE A 117 20.67 14.50 -8.29
N ILE A 118 20.83 14.00 -7.06
CA ILE A 118 20.50 14.70 -5.82
C ILE A 118 21.60 15.68 -5.44
N SER A 119 22.86 15.21 -5.36
CA SER A 119 23.99 16.04 -4.89
C SER A 119 24.49 17.05 -5.91
N GLN A 120 24.24 16.86 -7.21
CA GLN A 120 24.79 17.72 -8.27
C GLN A 120 23.75 18.62 -8.96
N ALA A 121 22.72 19.04 -8.23
CA ALA A 121 21.84 20.14 -8.65
C ALA A 121 21.03 19.91 -9.94
N TYR A 122 20.79 18.66 -10.37
CA TYR A 122 19.84 18.40 -11.46
C TYR A 122 18.42 18.87 -11.09
N LEU A 123 18.05 18.71 -9.82
CA LEU A 123 16.81 19.28 -9.27
C LEU A 123 16.81 20.81 -9.29
N THR A 124 17.97 21.47 -9.18
CA THR A 124 18.10 22.92 -9.36
C THR A 124 17.89 23.32 -10.83
N LEU A 125 18.46 22.58 -11.78
CA LEU A 125 18.19 22.78 -13.21
C LEU A 125 16.69 22.61 -13.52
N TYR A 126 16.07 21.58 -12.94
CA TYR A 126 14.64 21.35 -13.07
C TYR A 126 13.81 22.49 -12.48
N THR A 127 14.19 23.00 -11.31
CA THR A 127 13.55 24.20 -10.71
C THR A 127 13.61 25.40 -11.66
N ARG A 128 14.77 25.62 -12.30
CA ARG A 128 14.94 26.70 -13.28
C ARG A 128 14.04 26.51 -14.51
N LEU A 129 13.88 25.27 -14.99
CA LEU A 129 12.91 24.92 -16.04
C LEU A 129 11.49 25.25 -15.60
N LEU A 130 11.08 24.85 -14.39
CA LEU A 130 9.71 25.07 -13.91
C LEU A 130 9.40 26.58 -13.80
N LEU A 131 10.34 27.36 -13.28
CA LEU A 131 10.22 28.82 -13.24
C LEU A 131 10.20 29.43 -14.65
N HIS A 132 10.90 28.83 -15.61
CA HIS A 132 10.88 29.27 -17.00
C HIS A 132 9.51 29.04 -17.65
N CYS A 133 8.89 27.88 -17.42
CA CYS A 133 7.51 27.57 -17.83
C CYS A 133 6.47 28.55 -17.27
N GLN A 134 6.71 29.10 -16.08
CA GLN A 134 5.81 30.09 -15.45
C GLN A 134 5.97 31.50 -16.04
N ARG A 135 7.09 31.80 -16.71
CA ARG A 135 7.44 33.16 -17.15
C ARG A 135 7.29 33.39 -18.65
N LYS A 136 7.30 32.32 -19.46
CA LYS A 136 7.29 32.41 -20.93
C LYS A 136 6.19 31.52 -21.53
N PRO A 137 5.71 31.85 -22.75
CA PRO A 137 4.77 31.00 -23.46
C PRO A 137 5.31 29.58 -23.65
N TRP A 138 4.50 28.58 -23.34
CA TRP A 138 4.88 27.17 -23.40
C TRP A 138 5.46 26.69 -24.75
N PRO A 139 4.95 27.12 -25.92
CA PRO A 139 5.56 26.75 -27.20
C PRO A 139 7.02 27.19 -27.36
N ASP A 140 7.40 28.32 -26.75
CA ASP A 140 8.77 28.84 -26.78
C ASP A 140 9.66 28.11 -25.76
N VAL A 141 9.07 27.75 -24.62
CA VAL A 141 9.73 27.00 -23.55
C VAL A 141 9.98 25.54 -23.95
N ALA A 142 9.11 24.92 -24.75
CA ALA A 142 9.19 23.51 -25.11
C ALA A 142 10.26 23.20 -26.17
N THR A 143 11.51 23.60 -25.89
CA THR A 143 12.68 23.25 -26.70
C THR A 143 13.06 21.78 -26.50
N PRO A 144 13.74 21.14 -27.47
CA PRO A 144 14.23 19.77 -27.31
C PRO A 144 15.08 19.57 -26.04
N SER A 145 15.94 20.53 -25.70
CA SER A 145 16.76 20.52 -24.48
C SER A 145 15.89 20.50 -23.22
N ILE A 146 14.91 21.40 -23.11
CA ILE A 146 14.01 21.48 -21.95
C ILE A 146 13.17 20.21 -21.79
N ILE A 147 12.69 19.66 -22.91
CA ILE A 147 11.97 18.38 -22.90
C ILE A 147 12.87 17.26 -22.41
N ARG A 148 14.12 17.15 -22.89
CA ARG A 148 15.07 16.13 -22.41
C ARG A 148 15.37 16.29 -20.92
N LEU A 149 15.51 17.52 -20.42
CA LEU A 149 15.69 17.80 -19.00
C LEU A 149 14.49 17.26 -18.19
N SER A 150 13.27 17.56 -18.62
CA SER A 150 12.04 17.06 -17.98
C SER A 150 11.91 15.55 -18.07
N ASP A 151 12.17 14.95 -19.24
CA ASP A 151 12.11 13.50 -19.46
C ASP A 151 13.13 12.76 -18.57
N THR A 152 14.29 13.38 -18.29
CA THR A 152 15.29 12.81 -17.37
C THR A 152 14.78 12.77 -15.93
N VAL A 153 14.10 13.83 -15.46
CA VAL A 153 13.48 13.83 -14.12
C VAL A 153 12.35 12.81 -14.06
N TRP A 154 11.52 12.72 -15.11
CA TRP A 154 10.50 11.69 -15.22
C TRP A 154 11.11 10.29 -15.08
N ASN A 155 12.17 9.97 -15.82
CA ASN A 155 12.88 8.69 -15.69
C ASN A 155 13.36 8.44 -14.25
N MET A 156 13.98 9.45 -13.62
CA MET A 156 14.52 9.31 -12.26
C MET A 156 13.43 9.09 -11.21
N THR A 157 12.27 9.74 -11.34
CA THR A 157 11.13 9.49 -10.44
C THR A 157 10.53 8.10 -10.57
N HIS A 158 10.70 7.45 -11.72
CA HIS A 158 10.33 6.05 -11.88
C HIS A 158 11.37 5.11 -11.26
N LEU A 159 12.65 5.45 -11.32
CA LEU A 159 13.75 4.60 -10.84
C LEU A 159 14.02 4.71 -9.33
N SER A 160 13.75 5.86 -8.71
CA SER A 160 14.21 6.15 -7.35
C SER A 160 13.14 6.82 -6.49
N VAL A 161 12.70 6.10 -5.45
CA VAL A 161 11.85 6.65 -4.38
C VAL A 161 12.56 7.78 -3.64
N ARG A 162 13.89 7.70 -3.50
CA ARG A 162 14.69 8.76 -2.86
C ARG A 162 14.63 10.07 -3.62
N VAL A 163 14.70 10.03 -4.96
CA VAL A 163 14.50 11.24 -5.78
C VAL A 163 13.09 11.81 -5.61
N CYS A 164 12.06 10.95 -5.49
CA CYS A 164 10.71 11.39 -5.17
C CYS A 164 10.64 12.10 -3.81
N GLN A 165 11.35 11.59 -2.79
CA GLN A 165 11.38 12.20 -1.45
C GLN A 165 12.03 13.59 -1.49
N GLU A 166 13.14 13.74 -2.22
CA GLU A 166 13.80 15.04 -2.41
C GLU A 166 12.92 16.04 -3.17
N LEU A 167 12.18 15.60 -4.20
CA LEU A 167 11.21 16.46 -4.91
C LEU A 167 10.12 16.99 -3.97
N VAL A 168 9.62 16.16 -3.05
CA VAL A 168 8.63 16.57 -2.03
C VAL A 168 9.28 17.51 -1.00
N GLY A 169 10.46 17.17 -0.49
CA GLY A 169 11.18 17.97 0.52
C GLY A 169 11.59 19.36 0.03
N LEU A 170 11.86 19.52 -1.27
CA LEU A 170 12.21 20.79 -1.92
C LEU A 170 10.98 21.59 -2.41
N ASP A 171 9.75 21.18 -2.07
CA ASP A 171 8.49 21.79 -2.52
C ASP A 171 8.37 21.89 -4.05
N LEU A 172 8.98 20.94 -4.78
CA LEU A 172 8.96 20.96 -6.25
C LEU A 172 7.61 20.51 -6.82
N ILE A 173 6.79 19.80 -6.03
CA ILE A 173 5.39 19.52 -6.40
C ILE A 173 4.63 20.82 -6.64
N ARG A 174 4.76 21.80 -5.74
CA ARG A 174 4.16 23.12 -5.92
C ARG A 174 4.67 23.83 -7.15
N GLN A 175 5.97 23.72 -7.45
CA GLN A 175 6.56 24.35 -8.64
C GLN A 175 6.10 23.70 -9.95
N VAL A 176 5.90 22.38 -9.97
CA VAL A 176 5.33 21.66 -11.11
C VAL A 176 3.89 22.08 -11.34
N LEU A 177 3.08 22.16 -10.27
CA LEU A 177 1.73 22.75 -10.35
C LEU A 177 1.78 24.21 -10.81
N GLY A 178 2.77 24.97 -10.34
CA GLY A 178 3.16 26.31 -10.81
C GLY A 178 3.25 26.39 -12.32
N ALA A 179 4.09 25.55 -12.92
CA ALA A 179 4.28 25.48 -14.36
C ALA A 179 2.99 25.07 -15.09
N LEU A 180 2.32 24.01 -14.63
CA LEU A 180 1.11 23.46 -15.28
C LEU A 180 -0.07 24.44 -15.27
N SER A 181 -0.20 25.30 -14.27
CA SER A 181 -1.26 26.33 -14.24
C SER A 181 -1.12 27.38 -15.35
N HIS A 182 0.09 27.55 -15.90
CA HIS A 182 0.37 28.44 -17.03
C HIS A 182 0.27 27.72 -18.38
N CYS A 183 -0.10 26.43 -18.40
CA CYS A 183 -0.33 25.66 -19.62
C CYS A 183 -1.82 25.68 -19.97
N ASP A 184 -2.17 26.36 -21.06
CA ASP A 184 -3.54 26.40 -21.56
C ASP A 184 -3.77 25.46 -22.76
N ARG A 185 -5.03 25.37 -23.20
CA ARG A 185 -5.42 24.54 -24.35
C ARG A 185 -4.75 24.95 -25.66
N ASP A 186 -4.50 26.25 -25.85
CA ASP A 186 -3.86 26.74 -27.06
C ASP A 186 -2.38 26.33 -27.10
N ASN A 187 -1.71 26.31 -25.95
CA ASN A 187 -0.36 25.78 -25.83
C ASN A 187 -0.30 24.30 -26.24
N LEU A 188 -1.30 23.50 -25.84
CA LEU A 188 -1.39 22.08 -26.15
C LEU A 188 -1.69 21.77 -27.63
N LYS A 189 -1.94 22.76 -28.49
CA LYS A 189 -1.92 22.53 -29.95
C LYS A 189 -0.51 22.23 -30.45
N ASN A 190 0.52 22.68 -29.74
CA ASN A 190 1.91 22.43 -30.08
C ASN A 190 2.37 21.05 -29.55
N ALA A 191 2.90 20.20 -30.44
CA ALA A 191 3.35 18.84 -30.09
C ALA A 191 4.47 18.82 -29.03
N ARG A 192 5.36 19.81 -29.01
CA ARG A 192 6.44 19.89 -28.02
C ARG A 192 5.91 20.32 -26.66
N ALA A 193 5.01 21.30 -26.61
CA ALA A 193 4.35 21.72 -25.37
C ALA A 193 3.54 20.55 -24.75
N ARG A 194 2.83 19.80 -25.59
CA ARG A 194 2.16 18.54 -25.21
C ARG A 194 3.12 17.54 -24.55
N ARG A 195 4.28 17.30 -25.16
CA ARG A 195 5.30 16.40 -24.60
C ARG A 195 5.86 16.89 -23.28
N LEU A 196 6.15 18.19 -23.15
CA LEU A 196 6.61 18.78 -21.89
C LEU A 196 5.54 18.62 -20.80
N CYS A 197 4.27 18.89 -21.13
CA CYS A 197 3.15 18.73 -20.20
C CYS A 197 3.03 17.29 -19.71
N ASN A 198 3.14 16.32 -20.63
CA ASN A 198 3.17 14.90 -20.29
C ASN A 198 4.31 14.54 -19.32
N GLY A 199 5.51 15.07 -19.54
CA GLY A 199 6.65 14.86 -18.65
C GLY A 199 6.37 15.38 -17.23
N LEU A 200 5.81 16.59 -17.11
CA LEU A 200 5.45 17.17 -15.82
C LEU A 200 4.34 16.39 -15.11
N LEU A 201 3.28 15.98 -15.82
CA LEU A 201 2.21 15.15 -15.27
C LEU A 201 2.72 13.78 -14.83
N SER A 202 3.66 13.20 -15.58
CA SER A 202 4.23 11.89 -15.25
C SER A 202 5.13 11.97 -14.02
N VAL A 203 5.87 13.07 -13.82
CA VAL A 203 6.58 13.34 -12.55
C VAL A 203 5.60 13.40 -11.39
N LEU A 204 4.48 14.15 -11.52
CA LEU A 204 3.45 14.19 -10.48
C LEU A 204 2.87 12.81 -10.19
N HIS A 205 2.60 12.00 -11.21
CA HIS A 205 2.06 10.66 -11.04
C HIS A 205 3.04 9.72 -10.33
N ASN A 206 4.29 9.69 -10.78
CA ASN A 206 5.31 8.81 -10.21
C ASN A 206 5.59 9.15 -8.74
N VAL A 207 5.65 10.45 -8.40
CA VAL A 207 5.91 10.87 -7.01
C VAL A 207 4.76 10.46 -6.09
N ILE A 208 3.50 10.70 -6.44
CA ILE A 208 2.37 10.35 -5.55
C ILE A 208 2.19 8.83 -5.43
N ARG A 209 2.49 8.09 -6.51
CA ARG A 209 2.48 6.63 -6.52
C ARG A 209 3.57 6.06 -5.60
N ALA A 210 4.79 6.59 -5.68
CA ALA A 210 5.91 6.17 -4.84
C ALA A 210 5.78 6.60 -3.38
N LEU A 211 5.14 7.75 -3.14
CA LEU A 211 4.97 8.36 -1.82
C LEU A 211 3.50 8.72 -1.56
N PRO A 212 2.61 7.76 -1.30
CA PRO A 212 1.19 8.05 -1.04
C PRO A 212 0.97 9.01 0.14
N HIS A 213 1.87 8.99 1.14
CA HIS A 213 1.85 9.92 2.28
C HIS A 213 2.15 11.38 1.89
N ALA A 214 2.71 11.63 0.70
CA ALA A 214 2.94 12.99 0.19
C ALA A 214 1.67 13.65 -0.36
N ARG A 215 0.49 13.02 -0.23
CA ARG A 215 -0.82 13.54 -0.67
C ARG A 215 -1.07 14.98 -0.19
N ALA A 216 -0.65 15.34 1.01
CA ALA A 216 -0.79 16.70 1.54
C ALA A 216 -0.09 17.75 0.66
N SER A 217 1.07 17.42 0.06
CA SER A 217 1.81 18.32 -0.85
C SER A 217 1.08 18.56 -2.17
N TYR A 218 0.08 17.75 -2.52
CA TYR A 218 -0.77 17.93 -3.69
C TYR A 218 -2.05 18.72 -3.37
N ARG A 219 -2.43 18.83 -2.09
CA ARG A 219 -3.65 19.52 -1.62
C ARG A 219 -3.31 20.85 -0.95
N ILE A 220 -2.63 21.72 -1.69
CA ILE A 220 -2.29 23.07 -1.21
C ILE A 220 -3.55 23.94 -1.20
N PRO A 221 -3.93 24.57 -0.07
CA PRO A 221 -5.10 25.43 0.01
C PRO A 221 -5.07 26.56 -1.03
N GLY A 222 -6.12 26.66 -1.85
CA GLY A 222 -6.25 27.66 -2.92
C GLY A 222 -5.36 27.40 -4.15
N TYR A 223 -4.59 26.32 -4.17
CA TYR A 223 -3.69 25.97 -5.27
C TYR A 223 -3.46 24.46 -5.37
N SER A 224 -4.53 23.67 -5.33
CA SER A 224 -4.44 22.21 -5.30
C SER A 224 -4.18 21.61 -6.69
N VAL A 225 -3.68 20.38 -6.74
CA VAL A 225 -3.58 19.63 -8.00
C VAL A 225 -4.95 19.48 -8.68
N VAL A 226 -6.03 19.36 -7.90
CA VAL A 226 -7.40 19.26 -8.42
C VAL A 226 -7.77 20.55 -9.14
N ASP A 227 -7.44 21.69 -8.55
CA ASP A 227 -7.70 22.99 -9.14
C ASP A 227 -6.92 23.20 -10.43
N VAL A 228 -5.64 22.82 -10.47
CA VAL A 228 -4.81 22.98 -11.67
C VAL A 228 -5.23 22.01 -12.77
N LEU A 229 -5.46 20.74 -12.43
CA LEU A 229 -5.64 19.69 -13.43
C LEU A 229 -7.07 19.57 -13.99
N LYS A 230 -8.10 20.07 -13.30
CA LYS A 230 -9.49 19.97 -13.78
C LYS A 230 -9.71 20.55 -15.18
N HIS A 231 -8.94 21.56 -15.58
CA HIS A 231 -9.03 22.21 -16.89
C HIS A 231 -8.64 21.28 -18.05
N PHE A 232 -7.77 20.29 -17.77
CA PHE A 232 -7.29 19.30 -18.73
C PHE A 232 -8.31 18.15 -18.94
N LEU A 233 -9.30 17.99 -18.03
CA LEU A 233 -10.32 16.94 -18.14
C LEU A 233 -11.41 17.23 -19.17
N CYS A 234 -11.49 18.47 -19.67
CA CYS A 234 -12.54 18.92 -20.57
C CYS A 234 -12.11 18.98 -22.04
N ASP A 235 -10.97 18.40 -22.40
CA ASP A 235 -10.40 18.44 -23.75
C ASP A 235 -10.16 17.04 -24.31
N THR A 236 -11.01 16.65 -25.27
CA THR A 236 -10.92 15.35 -25.95
C THR A 236 -9.78 15.28 -26.96
N LEU A 237 -9.15 16.42 -27.32
CA LEU A 237 -8.03 16.47 -28.27
C LEU A 237 -6.77 15.76 -27.74
N ASN A 238 -6.68 15.54 -26.43
CA ASN A 238 -5.48 14.99 -25.80
C ASN A 238 -5.80 13.80 -24.90
N ALA A 239 -6.41 12.77 -25.48
CA ALA A 239 -6.80 11.54 -24.76
C ALA A 239 -5.68 10.94 -23.88
N TYR A 240 -4.42 10.97 -24.33
CA TYR A 240 -3.32 10.43 -23.52
C TYR A 240 -2.98 11.32 -22.30
N LEU A 241 -3.10 12.66 -22.41
CA LEU A 241 -2.93 13.57 -21.28
C LEU A 241 -4.09 13.41 -20.29
N TYR A 242 -5.29 13.17 -20.80
CA TYR A 242 -6.45 12.85 -19.97
C TYR A 242 -6.16 11.66 -19.06
N THR A 243 -5.64 10.54 -19.62
CA THR A 243 -5.25 9.36 -18.83
C THR A 243 -4.25 9.75 -17.73
N LYS A 244 -3.16 10.49 -18.04
CA LYS A 244 -2.19 10.93 -17.02
C LYS A 244 -2.86 11.77 -15.92
N VAL A 245 -3.71 12.72 -16.30
CA VAL A 245 -4.41 13.59 -15.35
C VAL A 245 -5.30 12.77 -14.42
N VAL A 246 -6.07 11.83 -14.96
CA VAL A 246 -6.93 10.96 -14.15
C VAL A 246 -6.12 10.08 -13.20
N LEU A 247 -4.99 9.53 -13.65
CA LEU A 247 -4.13 8.73 -12.78
C LEU A 247 -3.61 9.56 -11.60
N VAL A 248 -3.10 10.78 -11.84
CA VAL A 248 -2.67 11.69 -10.75
C VAL A 248 -3.84 11.99 -9.81
N LEU A 249 -4.99 12.35 -10.37
CA LEU A 249 -6.16 12.72 -9.60
C LEU A 249 -6.70 11.56 -8.76
N SER A 250 -6.61 10.31 -9.25
CA SER A 250 -7.07 9.11 -8.53
C SER A 250 -6.46 8.99 -7.13
N PHE A 251 -5.22 9.47 -6.93
CA PHE A 251 -4.54 9.45 -5.63
C PHE A 251 -4.88 10.62 -4.70
N VAL A 252 -5.45 11.72 -5.22
CA VAL A 252 -5.51 13.01 -4.50
C VAL A 252 -6.94 13.50 -4.24
N VAL A 253 -7.89 13.07 -5.05
CA VAL A 253 -9.25 13.57 -4.98
C VAL A 253 -10.00 13.01 -3.77
N THR A 254 -10.96 13.78 -3.28
CA THR A 254 -11.94 13.36 -2.29
C THR A 254 -13.11 12.63 -2.97
N GLU A 255 -13.99 12.01 -2.18
CA GLU A 255 -15.17 11.36 -2.73
C GLU A 255 -16.16 12.35 -3.34
N GLU A 256 -16.27 13.55 -2.76
CA GLU A 256 -17.10 14.62 -3.31
C GLU A 256 -16.54 15.12 -4.65
N GLU A 257 -15.22 15.33 -4.74
CA GLU A 257 -14.55 15.68 -5.98
C GLU A 257 -14.73 14.60 -7.05
N ASN A 258 -14.59 13.32 -6.67
CA ASN A 258 -14.82 12.18 -7.57
C ASN A 258 -16.20 12.17 -8.23
N ARG A 259 -17.25 12.65 -7.55
CA ARG A 259 -18.61 12.68 -8.12
C ARG A 259 -18.70 13.55 -9.37
N TRP A 260 -17.94 14.64 -9.43
CA TRP A 260 -18.02 15.62 -10.51
C TRP A 260 -16.78 15.69 -11.40
N LEU A 261 -15.73 14.91 -11.11
CA LEU A 261 -14.47 14.85 -11.89
C LEU A 261 -14.60 14.35 -13.33
N ASN A 262 -15.78 14.45 -13.94
CA ASN A 262 -16.03 14.11 -15.33
C ASN A 262 -15.59 12.70 -15.68
N VAL A 263 -15.66 11.72 -14.79
CA VAL A 263 -15.53 10.31 -15.19
C VAL A 263 -16.80 9.92 -15.94
N SER A 264 -16.85 10.32 -17.20
CA SER A 264 -17.89 9.96 -18.15
C SER A 264 -17.65 8.54 -18.65
N ASP A 265 -18.66 7.93 -19.25
CA ASP A 265 -18.49 6.61 -19.88
C ASP A 265 -17.41 6.63 -20.96
N GLU A 266 -17.24 7.77 -21.65
CA GLU A 266 -16.17 7.94 -22.65
C GLU A 266 -14.78 7.81 -22.02
N HIS A 267 -14.60 8.44 -20.87
CA HIS A 267 -13.34 8.44 -20.16
C HIS A 267 -13.04 7.09 -19.51
N ILE A 268 -14.05 6.39 -18.99
CA ILE A 268 -13.88 5.01 -18.52
C ILE A 268 -13.50 4.10 -19.69
N ARG A 269 -14.17 4.23 -20.84
CA ARG A 269 -13.83 3.46 -22.05
C ARG A 269 -12.41 3.73 -22.51
N LEU A 270 -11.94 4.98 -22.42
CA LEU A 270 -10.56 5.34 -22.70
C LEU A 270 -9.57 4.63 -21.76
N LEU A 271 -9.81 4.62 -20.44
CA LEU A 271 -8.96 3.89 -19.49
C LEU A 271 -8.95 2.38 -19.73
N ILE A 272 -10.12 1.78 -19.96
CA ILE A 272 -10.26 0.34 -20.25
C ILE A 272 -9.55 0.00 -21.57
N ARG A 273 -9.64 0.85 -22.59
CA ARG A 273 -8.92 0.69 -23.85
C ARG A 273 -7.42 0.77 -23.65
N ASP A 274 -6.93 1.74 -22.89
CA ASP A 274 -5.50 1.91 -22.61
C ASP A 274 -4.95 0.70 -21.83
N LEU A 275 -5.71 0.17 -20.86
CA LEU A 275 -5.41 -1.08 -20.16
C LEU A 275 -5.38 -2.31 -21.09
N ARG A 276 -6.33 -2.41 -22.01
CA ARG A 276 -6.36 -3.49 -23.01
C ARG A 276 -5.09 -3.44 -23.87
N GLN A 277 -4.69 -2.24 -24.30
CA GLN A 277 -3.47 -2.05 -25.08
C GLN A 277 -2.20 -2.42 -24.32
N THR A 278 -2.14 -2.22 -22.99
CA THR A 278 -1.00 -2.71 -22.20
C THR A 278 -1.00 -4.23 -22.07
N LEU A 279 -2.18 -4.84 -21.87
CA LEU A 279 -2.33 -6.29 -21.76
C LEU A 279 -1.96 -7.02 -23.06
N ASP A 280 -2.35 -6.47 -24.21
CA ASP A 280 -2.10 -7.10 -25.51
C ASP A 280 -0.68 -6.82 -26.05
N ALA A 281 0.11 -5.98 -25.38
CA ALA A 281 1.45 -5.59 -25.86
C ALA A 281 2.56 -6.60 -25.53
N SER A 282 2.34 -7.53 -24.60
CA SER A 282 3.34 -8.51 -24.17
C SER A 282 2.68 -9.81 -23.75
N GLU A 283 3.10 -10.94 -24.31
CA GLU A 283 2.57 -12.26 -23.94
C GLU A 283 3.41 -12.98 -22.86
N SER A 284 4.64 -12.53 -22.59
CA SER A 284 5.62 -13.29 -21.77
C SER A 284 6.47 -12.44 -20.82
N GLY A 285 6.24 -11.13 -20.74
CA GLY A 285 6.94 -10.20 -19.85
C GLY A 285 5.98 -9.17 -19.23
N PRO A 286 6.48 -8.22 -18.42
CA PRO A 286 5.64 -7.17 -17.82
C PRO A 286 4.79 -6.50 -18.90
N HIS A 287 3.50 -6.33 -18.64
CA HIS A 287 2.59 -5.72 -19.60
C HIS A 287 2.92 -4.22 -19.69
N PHE A 288 3.57 -3.82 -20.77
CA PHE A 288 3.99 -2.44 -21.02
C PHE A 288 3.61 -2.05 -22.44
N CYS A 289 2.97 -0.90 -22.61
CA CYS A 289 2.64 -0.37 -23.93
C CYS A 289 3.64 0.74 -24.31
N PRO A 290 4.60 0.50 -25.23
CA PRO A 290 5.53 1.55 -25.67
C PRO A 290 4.82 2.73 -26.36
N LYS A 291 3.65 2.49 -26.96
CA LYS A 291 2.84 3.51 -27.64
C LYS A 291 2.26 4.53 -26.65
N LEU A 292 1.90 4.09 -25.45
CA LEU A 292 1.28 4.92 -24.43
C LEU A 292 2.25 5.32 -23.31
N GLY A 293 3.35 4.58 -23.12
CA GLY A 293 4.32 4.84 -22.06
C GLY A 293 3.78 4.53 -20.66
N TYR A 294 2.97 3.47 -20.56
CA TYR A 294 2.43 2.97 -19.28
C TYR A 294 2.80 1.51 -19.08
N GLN A 295 3.11 1.19 -17.83
CA GLN A 295 3.02 -0.17 -17.33
C GLN A 295 1.56 -0.49 -16.97
N CYS A 296 1.16 -1.75 -17.09
CA CYS A 296 -0.21 -2.17 -16.79
C CYS A 296 -0.57 -1.97 -15.31
N ASP A 297 0.37 -2.23 -14.39
CA ASP A 297 0.18 -2.01 -12.95
C ASP A 297 -0.06 -0.53 -12.61
N GLU A 298 0.57 0.42 -13.31
CA GLU A 298 0.30 1.85 -13.16
C GLU A 298 -1.16 2.19 -13.49
N LEU A 299 -1.68 1.65 -14.60
CA LEU A 299 -3.06 1.87 -15.01
C LEU A 299 -4.05 1.13 -14.10
N LEU A 300 -3.74 -0.11 -13.71
CA LEU A 300 -4.56 -0.89 -12.80
C LEU A 300 -4.68 -0.21 -11.45
N GLN A 301 -3.60 0.33 -10.89
CA GLN A 301 -3.63 1.08 -9.63
C GLN A 301 -4.51 2.33 -9.72
N GLY A 302 -4.46 3.05 -10.84
CA GLY A 302 -5.37 4.17 -11.06
C GLY A 302 -6.83 3.75 -11.13
N VAL A 303 -7.14 2.64 -11.81
CA VAL A 303 -8.50 2.08 -11.86
C VAL A 303 -8.96 1.57 -10.50
N ASP A 304 -8.08 0.93 -9.74
CA ASP A 304 -8.32 0.47 -8.37
C ASP A 304 -8.75 1.62 -7.45
N ASN A 305 -7.95 2.70 -7.42
CA ASN A 305 -8.27 3.94 -6.70
C ASN A 305 -9.65 4.51 -7.11
N LEU A 306 -9.95 4.52 -8.41
CA LEU A 306 -11.24 5.03 -8.93
C LEU A 306 -12.41 4.11 -8.58
N CYS A 307 -12.21 2.80 -8.55
CA CYS A 307 -13.19 1.79 -8.13
C CYS A 307 -13.45 1.82 -6.62
N GLY A 308 -12.51 2.33 -5.81
CA GLY A 308 -12.74 2.60 -4.39
C GLY A 308 -13.91 3.55 -4.13
N CYS A 309 -14.22 4.44 -5.09
CA CYS A 309 -15.36 5.35 -5.06
C CYS A 309 -16.67 4.66 -5.52
N ASP A 310 -17.70 4.67 -4.67
CA ASP A 310 -18.97 3.99 -4.95
C ASP A 310 -19.67 4.49 -6.22
N PHE A 311 -19.52 5.78 -6.56
CA PHE A 311 -20.15 6.40 -7.73
C PHE A 311 -19.63 5.85 -9.08
N ASN A 312 -18.41 5.29 -9.10
CA ASN A 312 -17.77 4.87 -10.34
C ASN A 312 -18.04 3.39 -10.66
N LYS A 313 -18.35 2.56 -9.65
CA LYS A 313 -18.35 1.09 -9.74
C LYS A 313 -19.23 0.54 -10.85
N THR A 314 -20.50 0.93 -10.85
CA THR A 314 -21.48 0.45 -11.85
C THR A 314 -21.11 0.89 -13.26
N ARG A 315 -20.56 2.11 -13.42
CA ARG A 315 -20.09 2.59 -14.73
C ARG A 315 -18.89 1.79 -15.24
N PHE A 316 -17.93 1.45 -14.38
CA PHE A 316 -16.81 0.59 -14.79
C PHE A 316 -17.28 -0.79 -15.25
N VAL A 317 -18.20 -1.41 -14.52
CA VAL A 317 -18.79 -2.70 -14.92
C VAL A 317 -19.55 -2.58 -16.24
N ASN A 318 -20.40 -1.56 -16.40
CA ASN A 318 -21.18 -1.34 -17.62
C ASN A 318 -20.31 -1.08 -18.87
N ASN A 319 -19.09 -0.56 -18.69
CA ASN A 319 -18.15 -0.29 -19.77
C ASN A 319 -17.13 -1.43 -20.00
N GLY A 320 -17.34 -2.60 -19.37
CA GLY A 320 -16.61 -3.82 -19.71
C GLY A 320 -15.34 -4.09 -18.89
N LEU A 321 -15.23 -3.51 -17.68
CA LEU A 321 -14.04 -3.71 -16.84
C LEU A 321 -13.88 -5.18 -16.39
N LEU A 322 -14.98 -5.87 -16.06
CA LEU A 322 -14.91 -7.26 -15.57
C LEU A 322 -14.36 -8.23 -16.62
N GLU A 323 -14.69 -8.01 -17.90
CA GLU A 323 -14.17 -8.73 -19.05
C GLU A 323 -12.65 -8.59 -19.16
N LEU A 324 -12.13 -7.39 -18.92
CA LEU A 324 -10.70 -7.11 -18.98
C LEU A 324 -9.95 -7.75 -17.81
N ILE A 325 -10.49 -7.62 -16.59
CA ILE A 325 -9.88 -8.22 -15.40
C ILE A 325 -9.92 -9.74 -15.47
N GLU A 326 -11.02 -10.33 -15.94
CA GLU A 326 -11.10 -11.78 -16.15
C GLU A 326 -10.05 -12.27 -17.16
N ASP A 327 -9.88 -11.56 -18.28
CA ASP A 327 -8.86 -11.88 -19.29
C ASP A 327 -7.44 -11.81 -18.70
N LEU A 328 -7.12 -10.75 -17.93
CA LEU A 328 -5.85 -10.63 -17.22
C LEU A 328 -5.58 -11.80 -16.26
N LEU A 329 -6.58 -12.18 -15.46
CA LEU A 329 -6.45 -13.27 -14.49
C LEU A 329 -6.32 -14.64 -15.17
N VAL A 330 -7.01 -14.86 -16.28
CA VAL A 330 -6.95 -16.10 -17.06
C VAL A 330 -5.62 -16.25 -17.79
N ARG A 331 -5.08 -15.17 -18.39
CA ARG A 331 -3.73 -15.17 -19.00
C ARG A 331 -2.63 -15.34 -17.96
N GLY A 332 -2.90 -14.92 -16.73
CA GLY A 332 -1.95 -14.89 -15.63
C GLY A 332 -1.18 -13.58 -15.61
N ALA A 333 -1.31 -12.82 -14.53
CA ALA A 333 -0.57 -11.58 -14.37
C ALA A 333 0.95 -11.86 -14.26
N PRO A 334 1.80 -11.11 -14.98
CA PRO A 334 3.23 -11.37 -15.08
C PRO A 334 4.00 -10.92 -13.82
N ASN A 335 3.39 -10.13 -12.96
CA ASN A 335 3.97 -9.65 -11.71
C ASN A 335 2.91 -9.55 -10.59
N ASP A 336 3.41 -9.49 -9.35
CA ASP A 336 2.60 -9.48 -8.13
C ASP A 336 1.68 -8.26 -8.05
N SER A 337 2.13 -7.09 -8.52
CA SER A 337 1.37 -5.84 -8.50
C SER A 337 0.14 -5.91 -9.39
N GLU A 338 0.29 -6.34 -10.65
CA GLU A 338 -0.82 -6.52 -11.57
C GLU A 338 -1.86 -7.51 -11.03
N LEU A 339 -1.38 -8.62 -10.44
CA LEU A 339 -2.27 -9.62 -9.85
C LEU A 339 -3.03 -9.06 -8.63
N LEU A 340 -2.35 -8.31 -7.77
CA LEU A 340 -2.96 -7.71 -6.58
C LEU A 340 -4.04 -6.69 -6.97
N PHE A 341 -3.71 -5.71 -7.80
CA PHE A 341 -4.67 -4.68 -8.23
C PHE A 341 -5.86 -5.29 -8.97
N ALA A 342 -5.65 -6.32 -9.80
CA ALA A 342 -6.74 -7.01 -10.47
C ALA A 342 -7.75 -7.60 -9.49
N VAL A 343 -7.27 -8.25 -8.42
CA VAL A 343 -8.13 -8.84 -7.39
C VAL A 343 -8.77 -7.76 -6.51
N GLU A 344 -8.05 -6.69 -6.16
CA GLU A 344 -8.56 -5.57 -5.35
C GLU A 344 -9.63 -4.76 -6.10
N ILE A 345 -9.48 -4.55 -7.41
CA ILE A 345 -10.53 -3.95 -8.25
C ILE A 345 -11.83 -4.76 -8.11
N VAL A 346 -11.78 -6.08 -8.27
CA VAL A 346 -12.97 -6.92 -8.13
C VAL A 346 -13.52 -6.88 -6.70
N TYR A 347 -12.63 -6.77 -5.70
CA TYR A 347 -13.02 -6.62 -4.30
C TYR A 347 -13.80 -5.32 -4.06
N HIS A 348 -13.29 -4.19 -4.54
CA HIS A 348 -13.96 -2.89 -4.46
C HIS A 348 -15.34 -2.92 -5.12
N LEU A 349 -15.42 -3.51 -6.30
CA LEU A 349 -16.67 -3.68 -7.05
C LEU A 349 -17.70 -4.52 -6.27
N ALA A 350 -17.26 -5.56 -5.53
CA ALA A 350 -18.16 -6.44 -4.77
C ALA A 350 -18.92 -5.74 -3.61
N PHE A 351 -18.54 -4.52 -3.23
CA PHE A 351 -19.29 -3.70 -2.28
C PHE A 351 -20.58 -3.09 -2.86
N ASP A 352 -20.73 -3.04 -4.18
CA ASP A 352 -21.96 -2.63 -4.85
C ASP A 352 -22.78 -3.86 -5.26
N ASP A 353 -24.10 -3.80 -5.07
CA ASP A 353 -25.00 -4.94 -5.30
C ASP A 353 -25.10 -5.33 -6.78
N VAL A 354 -25.17 -4.35 -7.67
CA VAL A 354 -25.27 -4.58 -9.13
C VAL A 354 -23.96 -5.14 -9.66
N CYS A 355 -22.83 -4.55 -9.25
CA CYS A 355 -21.51 -5.06 -9.60
C CYS A 355 -21.30 -6.49 -9.06
N ARG A 356 -21.72 -6.78 -7.83
CA ARG A 356 -21.64 -8.12 -7.23
C ARG A 356 -22.40 -9.16 -8.04
N GLU A 357 -23.62 -8.86 -8.48
CA GLU A 357 -24.38 -9.75 -9.36
C GLU A 357 -23.65 -10.00 -10.68
N GLY A 358 -23.08 -8.95 -11.30
CA GLY A 358 -22.27 -9.06 -12.51
C GLY A 358 -21.03 -9.95 -12.34
N ILE A 359 -20.36 -9.87 -11.18
CA ILE A 359 -19.24 -10.76 -10.84
C ILE A 359 -19.71 -12.21 -10.68
N CYS A 360 -20.81 -12.45 -9.95
CA CYS A 360 -21.35 -13.80 -9.73
C CYS A 360 -21.80 -14.50 -11.03
N GLN A 361 -22.20 -13.74 -12.05
CA GLN A 361 -22.56 -14.29 -13.36
C GLN A 361 -21.35 -14.79 -14.15
N ARG A 362 -20.14 -14.31 -13.84
CA ARG A 362 -18.88 -14.71 -14.49
C ARG A 362 -18.23 -15.88 -13.76
N ARG A 363 -18.66 -17.10 -14.09
CA ARG A 363 -18.15 -18.33 -13.47
C ARG A 363 -16.62 -18.44 -13.52
N SER A 364 -16.01 -18.15 -14.67
CA SER A 364 -14.56 -18.25 -14.82
C SER A 364 -13.83 -17.25 -13.92
N LEU A 365 -14.28 -16.00 -13.83
CA LEU A 365 -13.76 -15.02 -12.86
C LEU A 365 -13.85 -15.52 -11.41
N VAL A 366 -15.00 -16.07 -11.00
CA VAL A 366 -15.19 -16.63 -9.65
C VAL A 366 -14.27 -17.84 -9.40
N ASP A 367 -14.08 -18.70 -10.41
CA ASP A 367 -13.18 -19.84 -10.33
C ASP A 367 -11.72 -19.40 -10.17
N GLN A 368 -11.29 -18.36 -10.90
CA GLN A 368 -9.95 -17.75 -10.74
C GLN A 368 -9.75 -17.19 -9.33
N LEU A 369 -10.72 -16.42 -8.81
CA LEU A 369 -10.67 -15.89 -7.44
C LEU A 369 -10.61 -17.02 -6.40
N THR A 370 -11.37 -18.09 -6.60
CA THR A 370 -11.35 -19.28 -5.73
C THR A 370 -9.99 -19.98 -5.76
N GLY A 371 -9.39 -20.11 -6.96
CA GLY A 371 -8.04 -20.63 -7.12
C GLY A 371 -7.00 -19.80 -6.38
N LEU A 372 -7.07 -18.48 -6.49
CA LEU A 372 -6.17 -17.54 -5.81
C LEU A 372 -6.34 -17.57 -4.28
N ALA A 373 -7.58 -17.60 -3.79
CA ALA A 373 -7.88 -17.68 -2.36
C ALA A 373 -7.34 -18.96 -1.70
N ASN A 374 -7.33 -20.08 -2.43
CA ASN A 374 -6.91 -21.37 -1.88
C ASN A 374 -5.40 -21.62 -2.05
N ASN A 375 -4.81 -21.20 -3.16
CA ASN A 375 -3.50 -21.68 -3.59
C ASN A 375 -2.46 -20.58 -3.80
N CYS A 376 -2.83 -19.29 -3.79
CA CYS A 376 -1.87 -18.23 -4.05
C CYS A 376 -0.86 -18.09 -2.89
N ARG A 377 0.42 -17.99 -3.26
CA ARG A 377 1.54 -17.83 -2.32
C ARG A 377 1.59 -16.41 -1.75
N LEU A 378 1.23 -15.42 -2.57
CA LEU A 378 1.19 -14.01 -2.18
C LEU A 378 0.08 -13.81 -1.15
N LYS A 379 0.47 -13.44 0.07
CA LYS A 379 -0.46 -13.32 1.20
C LYS A 379 -1.56 -12.29 0.91
N ASP A 380 -1.20 -11.14 0.34
CA ASP A 380 -2.13 -10.04 0.08
C ASP A 380 -3.13 -10.39 -1.01
N VAL A 381 -2.67 -10.98 -2.13
CA VAL A 381 -3.56 -11.49 -3.19
C VAL A 381 -4.53 -12.52 -2.62
N ARG A 382 -4.04 -13.46 -1.81
CA ARG A 382 -4.88 -14.48 -1.18
C ARG A 382 -5.90 -13.84 -0.24
N ARG A 383 -5.49 -12.87 0.58
CA ARG A 383 -6.35 -12.11 1.48
C ARG A 383 -7.45 -11.37 0.71
N SER A 384 -7.09 -10.67 -0.37
CA SER A 384 -8.04 -9.92 -1.21
C SER A 384 -9.02 -10.86 -1.90
N ALA A 385 -8.56 -11.98 -2.45
CA ALA A 385 -9.43 -12.99 -3.06
C ALA A 385 -10.42 -13.59 -2.05
N CYS A 386 -9.96 -13.95 -0.85
CA CYS A 386 -10.80 -14.40 0.25
C CYS A 386 -11.87 -13.36 0.64
N GLY A 387 -11.46 -12.10 0.78
CA GLY A 387 -12.34 -10.98 1.10
C GLY A 387 -13.42 -10.77 0.04
N THR A 388 -13.04 -10.80 -1.24
CA THR A 388 -13.96 -10.74 -2.37
C THR A 388 -14.98 -11.87 -2.31
N LEU A 389 -14.53 -13.13 -2.19
CA LEU A 389 -15.43 -14.29 -2.16
C LEU A 389 -16.40 -14.25 -0.98
N TRP A 390 -15.99 -13.73 0.18
CA TRP A 390 -16.88 -13.51 1.31
C TRP A 390 -17.94 -12.45 0.99
N LYS A 391 -17.56 -11.33 0.36
CA LYS A 391 -18.56 -10.33 -0.09
C LYS A 391 -19.54 -10.90 -1.11
N LEU A 392 -19.10 -11.81 -2.00
CA LEU A 392 -19.97 -12.45 -2.99
C LEU A 392 -20.99 -13.40 -2.36
N HIS A 393 -20.56 -14.25 -1.41
CA HIS A 393 -21.33 -15.41 -0.96
C HIS A 393 -21.87 -15.32 0.49
N GLY A 394 -21.45 -14.31 1.27
CA GLY A 394 -21.65 -14.31 2.72
C GLY A 394 -20.78 -15.39 3.40
N HIS A 395 -21.02 -15.64 4.70
CA HIS A 395 -20.20 -16.52 5.56
C HIS A 395 -20.04 -17.99 5.09
N GLY A 396 -20.65 -18.40 3.97
CA GLY A 396 -20.92 -19.81 3.66
C GLY A 396 -19.93 -20.59 2.79
N LEU A 397 -18.92 -19.99 2.15
CA LEU A 397 -18.20 -20.68 1.06
C LEU A 397 -16.66 -20.69 1.09
N CYS A 398 -15.99 -20.08 2.06
CA CYS A 398 -14.52 -20.12 2.09
C CYS A 398 -13.92 -21.40 2.72
N ALA A 399 -14.75 -22.42 3.00
CA ALA A 399 -14.30 -23.74 3.42
C ALA A 399 -14.98 -24.81 2.54
N THR A 400 -14.29 -25.25 1.49
CA THR A 400 -14.16 -26.67 1.07
C THR A 400 -13.46 -26.77 -0.28
N PRO A 401 -12.71 -27.86 -0.49
CA PRO A 401 -13.13 -28.74 -1.57
C PRO A 401 -13.35 -30.18 -1.09
N THR A 402 -14.36 -30.81 -1.68
CA THR A 402 -14.56 -32.27 -1.80
C THR A 402 -14.68 -33.10 -0.52
N SER A 403 -15.90 -33.23 0.00
CA SER A 403 -16.57 -34.55 0.12
C SER A 403 -18.03 -34.35 0.49
N SER A 404 -18.89 -35.19 -0.07
CA SER A 404 -20.33 -35.22 0.12
C SER A 404 -20.70 -35.64 1.54
N HIS A 405 -20.64 -34.74 2.52
CA HIS A 405 -21.41 -34.81 3.75
C HIS A 405 -21.68 -33.39 4.24
N ALA A 406 -22.92 -32.94 4.03
CA ALA A 406 -23.46 -31.80 4.75
C ALA A 406 -23.39 -32.14 6.24
N MET A 407 -22.45 -31.55 6.97
CA MET A 407 -22.46 -31.58 8.42
C MET A 407 -23.40 -30.47 8.91
N PRO A 408 -24.37 -30.79 9.79
CA PRO A 408 -25.23 -29.79 10.39
C PRO A 408 -24.42 -28.88 11.32
N LEU A 409 -24.91 -27.65 11.41
CA LEU A 409 -24.65 -26.62 12.42
C LEU A 409 -23.96 -27.17 13.69
N PHE A 410 -22.77 -26.65 13.95
CA PHE A 410 -21.85 -27.00 15.04
C PHE A 410 -22.55 -27.44 16.33
N SER A 411 -22.31 -28.71 16.69
CA SER A 411 -22.53 -29.27 18.01
C SER A 411 -21.85 -28.40 19.06
N LEU A 412 -22.62 -27.95 20.06
CA LEU A 412 -22.15 -27.37 21.31
C LEU A 412 -21.03 -28.25 21.90
N ALA A 413 -19.77 -27.83 21.72
CA ALA A 413 -18.65 -28.43 22.41
C ALA A 413 -18.78 -28.13 23.91
N GLU A 414 -18.49 -29.16 24.70
CA GLU A 414 -18.78 -29.30 26.12
C GLU A 414 -18.32 -28.09 26.95
N ARG A 415 -19.27 -27.53 27.71
CA ARG A 415 -18.99 -26.55 28.75
C ARG A 415 -18.14 -27.21 29.83
N SER A 416 -16.87 -26.80 29.92
CA SER A 416 -16.12 -26.87 31.17
C SER A 416 -16.88 -26.06 32.25
N PRO A 417 -16.92 -26.46 33.54
CA PRO A 417 -17.86 -25.89 34.51
C PRO A 417 -17.58 -24.45 34.98
N ASN A 418 -16.62 -23.74 34.38
CA ASN A 418 -16.32 -22.35 34.73
C ASN A 418 -16.68 -21.42 33.56
N PRO A 419 -17.73 -20.58 33.67
CA PRO A 419 -17.99 -19.53 32.69
C PRO A 419 -16.98 -18.40 32.91
N VAL A 420 -15.83 -18.45 32.23
CA VAL A 420 -15.07 -17.23 31.99
C VAL A 420 -15.86 -16.47 30.93
N VAL A 421 -16.61 -15.45 31.35
CA VAL A 421 -17.16 -14.48 30.41
C VAL A 421 -15.95 -13.73 29.86
N SER A 422 -15.47 -14.10 28.68
CA SER A 422 -14.39 -13.36 28.02
C SER A 422 -14.83 -11.90 27.91
N ALA A 423 -14.06 -10.98 28.48
CA ALA A 423 -14.35 -9.54 28.47
C ALA A 423 -14.27 -8.92 27.05
N GLY A 424 -13.99 -9.75 26.03
CA GLY A 424 -13.64 -9.37 24.67
C GLY A 424 -12.26 -8.70 24.63
N HIS A 425 -11.73 -8.50 23.43
CA HIS A 425 -10.46 -7.79 23.23
C HIS A 425 -10.70 -6.42 22.58
N VAL A 426 -9.73 -5.52 22.67
CA VAL A 426 -9.64 -4.31 21.87
C VAL A 426 -9.07 -4.71 20.50
N MET A 427 -9.87 -4.60 19.44
CA MET A 427 -9.40 -4.87 18.08
C MET A 427 -8.89 -3.58 17.46
N LEU A 428 -7.65 -3.60 16.94
CA LEU A 428 -7.08 -2.51 16.16
C LEU A 428 -7.28 -2.79 14.67
N SER A 429 -8.17 -2.04 14.03
CA SER A 429 -8.36 -2.05 12.56
C SER A 429 -7.54 -0.91 11.97
N TYR A 430 -6.56 -1.24 11.15
CA TYR A 430 -5.58 -0.27 10.62
C TYR A 430 -5.09 -0.67 9.23
N GLN A 431 -4.44 0.28 8.57
CA GLN A 431 -3.68 0.02 7.35
C GLN A 431 -2.18 0.07 7.64
N HIS A 432 -1.40 -0.75 6.94
CA HIS A 432 0.06 -0.91 7.16
C HIS A 432 0.84 0.41 7.14
N ALA A 433 0.37 1.43 6.41
CA ALA A 433 0.99 2.76 6.39
C ALA A 433 1.05 3.45 7.77
N SER A 434 0.20 3.05 8.73
CA SER A 434 0.16 3.58 10.10
C SER A 434 0.65 2.56 11.14
N GLN A 435 1.39 1.53 10.71
CA GLN A 435 1.78 0.39 11.55
C GLN A 435 2.57 0.81 12.80
N ASP A 436 3.53 1.72 12.67
CA ASP A 436 4.42 2.11 13.77
C ASP A 436 3.63 2.73 14.94
N THR A 437 2.77 3.71 14.66
CA THR A 437 1.88 4.34 15.65
C THR A 437 0.92 3.32 16.27
N VAL A 438 0.37 2.41 15.46
CA VAL A 438 -0.57 1.37 15.93
C VAL A 438 0.11 0.35 16.84
N LEU A 439 1.35 -0.03 16.55
CA LEU A 439 2.15 -0.90 17.42
C LEU A 439 2.47 -0.22 18.75
N LEU A 440 2.74 1.09 18.74
CA LEU A 440 2.94 1.86 19.96
C LEU A 440 1.65 1.92 20.80
N ILE A 441 0.49 2.20 20.19
CA ILE A 441 -0.82 2.17 20.84
C ILE A 441 -1.09 0.79 21.45
N ARG A 442 -0.85 -0.28 20.69
CA ARG A 442 -0.99 -1.66 21.17
C ARG A 442 -0.15 -1.89 22.42
N LYS A 443 1.15 -1.59 22.38
CA LYS A 443 2.08 -1.80 23.50
C LYS A 443 1.60 -1.06 24.75
N ARG A 444 1.17 0.20 24.60
CA ARG A 444 0.68 1.01 25.72
C ARG A 444 -0.65 0.51 26.28
N LEU A 445 -1.59 0.08 25.44
CA LEU A 445 -2.84 -0.54 25.91
C LEU A 445 -2.58 -1.84 26.68
N GLN A 446 -1.63 -2.66 26.24
CA GLN A 446 -1.25 -3.90 26.95
C GLN A 446 -0.66 -3.60 28.33
N MET A 447 0.19 -2.55 28.45
CA MET A 447 0.72 -2.10 29.75
C MET A 447 -0.39 -1.66 30.72
N GLU A 448 -1.49 -1.11 30.20
CA GLU A 448 -2.68 -0.70 30.96
C GLU A 448 -3.66 -1.86 31.25
N GLY A 449 -3.29 -3.10 30.86
CA GLY A 449 -4.04 -4.33 31.13
C GLY A 449 -5.16 -4.65 30.14
N TYR A 450 -5.14 -4.06 28.95
CA TYR A 450 -6.08 -4.41 27.88
C TYR A 450 -5.59 -5.62 27.08
N GLU A 451 -6.51 -6.54 26.81
CA GLU A 451 -6.34 -7.59 25.81
C GLU A 451 -6.47 -6.94 24.43
N VAL A 452 -5.39 -6.91 23.64
CA VAL A 452 -5.38 -6.23 22.33
C VAL A 452 -5.16 -7.23 21.22
N TRP A 453 -6.09 -7.26 20.27
CA TRP A 453 -5.95 -7.97 19.01
C TRP A 453 -5.50 -7.00 17.93
N LEU A 454 -4.42 -7.38 17.24
CA LEU A 454 -3.90 -6.69 16.07
C LEU A 454 -3.57 -7.76 15.06
N ASP A 455 -4.00 -7.55 13.82
CA ASP A 455 -3.61 -8.40 12.70
C ASP A 455 -2.10 -8.21 12.43
N ILE A 456 -1.28 -9.03 13.11
CA ILE A 456 0.13 -9.20 12.82
C ILE A 456 0.31 -10.61 12.25
N GLU A 457 0.26 -10.69 10.92
CA GLU A 457 0.98 -11.62 10.04
C GLU A 457 1.03 -13.15 10.33
N ASN A 458 0.25 -13.71 11.25
CA ASN A 458 0.07 -15.16 11.41
C ASN A 458 -1.30 -15.64 10.87
N MET A 459 -1.57 -15.19 9.64
CA MET A 459 -2.72 -15.51 8.79
C MET A 459 -2.48 -16.80 7.97
N SER A 460 -2.34 -17.94 8.64
CA SER A 460 -2.35 -19.27 8.00
C SER A 460 -3.78 -19.79 7.79
N GLN A 461 -4.00 -20.47 6.66
CA GLN A 461 -5.11 -21.31 6.15
C GLN A 461 -6.59 -20.89 6.37
N SER A 462 -6.93 -19.95 7.25
CA SER A 462 -8.31 -19.55 7.54
C SER A 462 -8.45 -18.03 7.75
N ILE A 463 -8.02 -17.23 6.76
CA ILE A 463 -8.04 -15.76 6.79
C ILE A 463 -9.46 -15.23 7.10
N VAL A 464 -10.47 -15.81 6.44
CA VAL A 464 -11.87 -15.40 6.55
C VAL A 464 -12.44 -15.64 7.96
N SER A 465 -12.19 -16.81 8.55
CA SER A 465 -12.74 -17.15 9.87
C SER A 465 -12.07 -16.36 10.99
N LYS A 466 -10.76 -16.11 10.90
CA LYS A 466 -10.02 -15.34 11.90
C LYS A 466 -10.39 -13.85 11.90
N MET A 467 -10.61 -13.28 10.72
CA MET A 467 -11.03 -11.89 10.59
C MET A 467 -12.46 -11.69 11.14
N ALA A 468 -13.37 -12.64 10.86
CA ALA A 468 -14.71 -12.63 11.45
C ALA A 468 -14.66 -12.76 12.98
N GLU A 469 -13.90 -13.75 13.47
CA GLU A 469 -13.76 -14.06 14.89
C GLU A 469 -13.17 -12.88 15.69
N ALA A 470 -12.21 -12.15 15.12
CA ALA A 470 -11.67 -10.94 15.73
C ALA A 470 -12.76 -9.88 15.96
N VAL A 471 -13.52 -9.54 14.92
CA VAL A 471 -14.61 -8.58 15.05
C VAL A 471 -15.69 -9.09 16.02
N GLU A 472 -16.11 -10.35 15.90
CA GLU A 472 -17.16 -10.98 16.73
C GLU A 472 -16.77 -11.04 18.22
N ASN A 473 -15.52 -11.33 18.54
CA ASN A 473 -15.04 -11.44 19.92
C ASN A 473 -14.47 -10.12 20.49
N SER A 474 -14.46 -9.04 19.70
CA SER A 474 -14.03 -7.73 20.17
C SER A 474 -15.05 -7.10 21.14
N ALA A 475 -14.53 -6.46 22.19
CA ALA A 475 -15.30 -5.59 23.10
C ALA A 475 -15.49 -4.19 22.51
N VAL A 476 -14.50 -3.74 21.74
CA VAL A 476 -14.43 -2.42 21.10
C VAL A 476 -13.43 -2.49 19.97
N ILE A 477 -13.69 -1.73 18.90
CA ILE A 477 -12.84 -1.63 17.72
C ILE A 477 -12.26 -0.23 17.67
N LEU A 478 -10.94 -0.15 17.68
CA LEU A 478 -10.18 1.06 17.42
C LEU A 478 -9.97 1.16 15.91
N MET A 479 -10.61 2.14 15.30
CA MET A 479 -10.56 2.36 13.85
C MET A 479 -9.49 3.41 13.54
N CYS A 480 -8.32 2.95 13.10
CA CYS A 480 -7.15 3.77 12.83
C CYS A 480 -7.23 4.39 11.44
N MET A 481 -7.94 5.52 11.33
CA MET A 481 -8.30 6.18 10.09
C MET A 481 -7.16 7.00 9.48
N SER A 482 -6.94 6.79 8.19
CA SER A 482 -6.07 7.56 7.29
C SER A 482 -6.63 7.47 5.86
N GLN A 483 -6.05 8.21 4.91
CA GLN A 483 -6.45 8.05 3.50
C GLN A 483 -6.24 6.61 3.01
N SER A 484 -5.13 5.97 3.39
CA SER A 484 -4.85 4.58 3.02
C SER A 484 -5.82 3.59 3.68
N TYR A 485 -6.28 3.88 4.91
CA TYR A 485 -7.35 3.10 5.55
C TYR A 485 -8.64 3.18 4.72
N LYS A 486 -9.04 4.39 4.31
CA LYS A 486 -10.24 4.59 3.49
C LYS A 486 -10.17 3.87 2.15
N ASN A 487 -9.00 3.85 1.53
CA ASN A 487 -8.77 3.24 0.23
C ASN A 487 -8.68 1.70 0.31
N SER A 488 -8.47 1.11 1.48
CA SER A 488 -8.33 -0.33 1.62
C SER A 488 -9.69 -1.05 1.63
N PRO A 489 -9.95 -2.00 0.71
CA PRO A 489 -11.20 -2.78 0.73
C PRO A 489 -11.26 -3.71 1.95
N HIS A 490 -10.10 -4.11 2.51
CA HIS A 490 -10.03 -4.87 3.76
C HIS A 490 -10.55 -4.07 4.95
N CYS A 491 -10.02 -2.86 5.12
CA CYS A 491 -10.45 -1.94 6.18
C CYS A 491 -11.94 -1.62 6.05
N ARG A 492 -12.43 -1.38 4.83
CA ARG A 492 -13.85 -1.19 4.57
C ARG A 492 -14.69 -2.41 4.94
N HIS A 493 -14.24 -3.62 4.64
CA HIS A 493 -14.96 -4.84 4.99
C HIS A 493 -15.05 -5.02 6.51
N GLU A 494 -13.93 -4.86 7.23
CA GLU A 494 -13.91 -4.93 8.69
C GLU A 494 -14.85 -3.90 9.31
N ALA A 495 -14.82 -2.66 8.80
CA ALA A 495 -15.72 -1.58 9.24
C ALA A 495 -17.20 -1.88 8.97
N ASP A 496 -17.55 -2.35 7.76
CA ASP A 496 -18.91 -2.77 7.40
C ASP A 496 -19.41 -3.87 8.33
N TYR A 497 -18.56 -4.86 8.63
CA TYR A 497 -18.92 -6.01 9.44
C TYR A 497 -19.08 -5.63 10.92
N ALA A 498 -18.16 -4.83 11.45
CA ALA A 498 -18.25 -4.22 12.77
C ALA A 498 -19.55 -3.42 12.95
N TYR A 499 -19.90 -2.61 11.95
CA TYR A 499 -21.12 -1.82 11.93
C TYR A 499 -22.37 -2.70 11.93
N LYS A 500 -22.41 -3.76 11.10
CA LYS A 500 -23.50 -4.74 11.06
C LYS A 500 -23.72 -5.44 12.40
N LEU A 501 -22.64 -5.77 13.11
CA LEU A 501 -22.67 -6.38 14.43
C LEU A 501 -22.89 -5.37 15.57
N GLN A 502 -23.07 -4.07 15.24
CA GLN A 502 -23.22 -2.98 16.21
C GLN A 502 -22.10 -2.94 17.25
N LYS A 503 -20.87 -3.25 16.82
CA LYS A 503 -19.70 -3.19 17.70
C LYS A 503 -19.40 -1.74 18.10
N PRO A 504 -18.99 -1.48 19.35
CA PRO A 504 -18.51 -0.16 19.73
C PRO A 504 -17.27 0.20 18.92
N ILE A 505 -17.28 1.36 18.24
CA ILE A 505 -16.18 1.85 17.42
C ILE A 505 -15.65 3.16 18.01
N VAL A 506 -14.34 3.22 18.24
CA VAL A 506 -13.62 4.42 18.64
C VAL A 506 -12.69 4.84 17.48
N PRO A 507 -12.98 5.97 16.81
CA PRO A 507 -12.17 6.42 15.68
C PRO A 507 -10.89 7.13 16.14
N LEU A 508 -9.76 6.73 15.55
CA LEU A 508 -8.45 7.32 15.76
C LEU A 508 -7.97 7.93 14.45
N VAL A 509 -7.50 9.18 14.45
CA VAL A 509 -6.94 9.84 13.25
C VAL A 509 -5.44 9.60 13.24
N MET A 510 -4.93 9.01 12.15
CA MET A 510 -3.52 8.64 12.01
C MET A 510 -2.75 9.51 11.01
N GLU A 511 -3.43 10.45 10.35
CA GLU A 511 -2.85 11.31 9.32
C GLU A 511 -3.19 12.78 9.59
N PRO A 512 -2.21 13.70 9.53
CA PRO A 512 -2.44 15.10 9.85
C PRO A 512 -3.48 15.72 8.90
N LYS A 513 -4.44 16.47 9.46
CA LYS A 513 -5.52 17.14 8.71
C LYS A 513 -6.42 16.20 7.90
N TYR A 514 -6.35 14.89 8.15
CA TYR A 514 -7.25 13.94 7.52
C TYR A 514 -8.67 14.12 8.05
N GLN A 515 -9.64 14.10 7.13
CA GLN A 515 -11.05 14.13 7.45
C GLN A 515 -11.74 12.96 6.74
N PRO A 516 -12.44 12.08 7.47
CA PRO A 516 -13.15 10.97 6.86
C PRO A 516 -14.31 11.51 6.02
N ASP A 517 -14.36 11.10 4.76
CA ASP A 517 -15.43 11.42 3.81
C ASP A 517 -16.04 10.12 3.24
N GLY A 518 -17.12 10.26 2.48
CA GLY A 518 -17.69 9.13 1.76
C GLY A 518 -18.26 8.01 2.64
N TRP A 519 -17.96 6.76 2.29
CA TRP A 519 -18.38 5.58 3.05
C TRP A 519 -17.91 5.64 4.52
N LEU A 520 -16.67 6.10 4.75
CA LEU A 520 -16.09 6.17 6.08
C LEU A 520 -16.70 7.34 6.87
N GLY A 521 -16.85 8.51 6.24
CA GLY A 521 -17.52 9.67 6.86
C GLY A 521 -18.96 9.36 7.29
N LEU A 522 -19.71 8.61 6.47
CA LEU A 522 -21.06 8.15 6.81
C LEU A 522 -21.06 7.20 8.02
N LEU A 523 -20.10 6.27 8.08
CA LEU A 523 -19.97 5.29 9.17
C LEU A 523 -19.57 5.98 10.50
N MET A 524 -18.72 7.01 10.42
CA MET A 524 -18.28 7.78 11.58
C MET A 524 -19.43 8.59 12.19
N GLY A 525 -20.24 9.27 11.36
CA GLY A 525 -21.35 10.08 11.85
C GLY A 525 -20.88 11.16 12.83
N SER A 526 -21.50 11.27 14.01
CA SER A 526 -21.15 12.25 15.05
C SER A 526 -20.22 11.70 16.15
N LYS A 527 -19.42 10.68 15.86
CA LYS A 527 -18.46 10.13 16.83
C LYS A 527 -17.31 11.11 17.09
N MET A 528 -16.81 11.14 18.32
CA MET A 528 -15.61 11.88 18.69
C MET A 528 -14.36 11.15 18.18
N PHE A 529 -13.38 11.90 17.68
CA PHE A 529 -12.12 11.37 17.16
C PHE A 529 -10.98 11.66 18.13
N TYR A 530 -9.99 10.77 18.16
CA TYR A 530 -8.76 10.93 18.92
C TYR A 530 -7.57 11.03 17.95
N ASP A 531 -6.79 12.10 18.06
CA ASP A 531 -5.73 12.39 17.09
C ASP A 531 -4.40 11.77 17.51
N PHE A 532 -3.90 10.83 16.70
CA PHE A 532 -2.61 10.17 16.85
C PHE A 532 -1.68 10.47 15.66
N SER A 533 -2.00 11.51 14.88
CA SER A 533 -1.19 11.92 13.73
C SER A 533 0.02 12.78 14.10
N ASP A 534 0.04 13.30 15.34
CA ASP A 534 1.12 14.09 15.90
C ASP A 534 1.75 13.37 17.10
N GLU A 535 3.04 13.07 17.01
CA GLU A 535 3.79 12.38 18.07
C GLU A 535 3.83 13.20 19.37
N ASP A 536 3.86 14.54 19.28
CA ASP A 536 3.92 15.43 20.45
C ASP A 536 2.61 15.38 21.26
N LEU A 537 1.48 15.06 20.60
CA LEU A 537 0.17 14.94 21.22
C LEU A 537 -0.15 13.52 21.70
N PHE A 538 0.75 12.55 21.47
CA PHE A 538 0.49 11.14 21.70
C PHE A 538 0.01 10.84 23.12
N GLU A 539 0.72 11.32 24.16
CA GLU A 539 0.39 11.01 25.56
C GLU A 539 -0.94 11.63 25.99
N GLU A 540 -1.28 12.83 25.49
CA GLU A 540 -2.59 13.46 25.75
C GLU A 540 -3.72 12.67 25.09
N SER A 541 -3.56 12.34 23.81
CA SER A 541 -4.53 11.55 23.05
C SER A 541 -4.71 10.15 23.63
N PHE A 542 -3.62 9.53 24.09
CA PHE A 542 -3.66 8.23 24.75
C PHE A 542 -4.42 8.27 26.09
N ALA A 543 -4.19 9.29 26.92
CA ALA A 543 -4.94 9.46 28.16
C ALA A 543 -6.44 9.66 27.91
N ASN A 544 -6.81 10.38 26.87
CA ASN A 544 -8.21 10.58 26.47
C ASN A 544 -8.82 9.28 25.88
N LEU A 545 -8.05 8.51 25.11
CA LEU A 545 -8.43 7.20 24.62
C LEU A 545 -8.73 6.22 25.77
N LEU A 546 -7.91 6.19 26.83
CA LEU A 546 -8.15 5.33 28.00
C LEU A 546 -9.47 5.66 28.70
N LYS A 547 -9.78 6.96 28.84
CA LYS A 547 -11.06 7.41 29.42
C LYS A 547 -12.24 6.94 28.58
N GLU A 548 -12.13 7.03 27.26
CA GLU A 548 -13.14 6.53 26.34
C GLU A 548 -13.29 5.01 26.46
N LEU A 549 -12.19 4.25 26.36
CA LEU A 549 -12.21 2.79 26.43
C LEU A 549 -12.84 2.28 27.72
N GLY A 550 -12.54 2.92 28.86
CA GLY A 550 -13.04 2.49 30.16
C GLY A 550 -12.66 1.03 30.44
N GLY A 551 -13.61 0.21 30.88
CA GLY A 551 -13.36 -1.23 31.12
C GLY A 551 -13.38 -2.12 29.86
N ARG A 552 -13.70 -1.59 28.66
CA ARG A 552 -13.90 -2.40 27.45
C ARG A 552 -12.59 -3.06 27.00
N GLY A 553 -12.55 -4.38 27.01
CA GLY A 553 -11.36 -5.16 26.62
C GLY A 553 -10.26 -5.25 27.69
N LYS A 554 -10.54 -4.82 28.93
CA LYS A 554 -9.60 -4.97 30.05
C LYS A 554 -9.73 -6.37 30.64
N ALA A 555 -8.60 -7.03 30.92
CA ALA A 555 -8.62 -8.36 31.54
C ALA A 555 -9.30 -8.29 32.92
N GLN A 556 -10.37 -9.05 33.13
CA GLN A 556 -11.00 -9.13 34.45
C GLN A 556 -10.12 -9.97 35.38
N LEU A 557 -9.70 -9.38 36.50
CA LEU A 557 -9.19 -10.15 37.63
C LEU A 557 -10.35 -10.99 38.17
N ALA A 558 -10.20 -12.31 38.18
CA ALA A 558 -11.18 -13.19 38.82
C ALA A 558 -11.19 -12.91 40.33
N ASP A 559 -12.14 -12.11 40.80
CA ASP A 559 -12.38 -11.93 42.23
C ASP A 559 -12.81 -13.26 42.85
N SER A 560 -11.92 -13.82 43.67
CA SER A 560 -12.19 -14.98 44.54
C SER A 560 -12.80 -14.57 45.89
N SER A 561 -13.49 -13.42 45.95
CA SER A 561 -14.15 -12.91 47.15
C SER A 561 -15.64 -12.66 46.89
N GLY A 562 -16.42 -13.74 46.92
CA GLY A 562 -17.86 -13.67 46.67
C GLY A 562 -18.63 -14.85 47.24
N LEU A 563 -18.36 -15.26 48.48
CA LEU A 563 -19.24 -16.15 49.24
C LEU A 563 -19.25 -15.72 50.71
N GLY A 564 -20.33 -15.04 51.11
CA GLY A 564 -20.70 -14.89 52.51
C GLY A 564 -21.25 -13.51 52.84
N ASP A 565 -22.57 -13.34 52.75
CA ASP A 565 -23.34 -12.83 53.89
C ASP A 565 -24.85 -12.93 53.66
N SER A 566 -25.42 -14.04 54.13
CA SER A 566 -26.78 -14.09 54.69
C SER A 566 -27.11 -15.52 55.16
N VAL A 567 -26.64 -15.92 56.35
CA VAL A 567 -27.44 -16.81 57.22
C VAL A 567 -27.22 -16.42 58.68
N ARG A 568 -28.36 -16.21 59.33
CA ARG A 568 -28.54 -15.82 60.73
C ARG A 568 -28.02 -16.86 61.73
N SER A 569 -27.56 -16.32 62.87
CA SER A 569 -27.93 -16.74 64.23
C SER A 569 -27.10 -17.82 64.96
N LEU A 570 -26.47 -17.34 66.04
CA LEU A 570 -26.23 -17.95 67.36
C LEU A 570 -25.11 -18.99 67.54
N GLN A 571 -23.96 -18.49 68.01
CA GLN A 571 -23.21 -18.81 69.24
C GLN A 571 -22.79 -20.26 69.62
N PRO A 572 -21.70 -20.41 70.41
CA PRO A 572 -20.65 -21.42 70.16
C PRO A 572 -20.46 -22.44 71.29
N LEU A 573 -20.02 -23.67 70.97
CA LEU A 573 -19.38 -24.63 71.89
C LEU A 573 -18.56 -25.63 71.03
N GLN A 574 -17.22 -25.51 70.99
CA GLN A 574 -16.21 -26.24 71.78
C GLN A 574 -15.92 -27.70 71.34
N HIS A 575 -14.60 -27.99 71.24
CA HIS A 575 -13.91 -29.30 71.14
C HIS A 575 -14.02 -30.03 69.78
N SER A 576 -13.02 -30.71 69.22
CA SER A 576 -11.63 -31.04 69.59
C SER A 576 -11.06 -32.01 68.54
N MET A 577 -9.76 -31.88 68.19
CA MET A 577 -8.85 -32.94 67.65
C MET A 577 -9.22 -33.59 66.30
N ARG A 578 -8.30 -34.08 65.44
CA ARG A 578 -6.86 -34.34 65.49
C ARG A 578 -6.33 -34.49 64.05
N VAL A 579 -5.06 -34.14 63.87
CA VAL A 579 -4.21 -34.41 62.70
C VAL A 579 -3.75 -35.87 62.69
N SER A 580 -3.55 -36.45 61.51
CA SER A 580 -2.56 -37.51 61.31
C SER A 580 -1.96 -37.47 59.90
N HIS A 581 -0.65 -37.23 59.86
CA HIS A 581 0.29 -37.44 58.75
C HIS A 581 0.52 -38.94 58.50
N ALA A 582 0.93 -39.30 57.27
CA ALA A 582 1.94 -40.34 57.04
C ALA A 582 2.56 -40.24 55.63
N GLU A 583 3.88 -40.44 55.60
CA GLU A 583 4.82 -40.27 54.48
C GLU A 583 5.11 -41.56 53.69
N ALA A 584 5.62 -41.36 52.47
CA ALA A 584 6.71 -42.06 51.75
C ALA A 584 6.71 -43.59 51.53
N SER A 585 6.95 -44.00 50.27
CA SER A 585 8.13 -44.83 49.85
C SER A 585 8.19 -45.03 48.32
N ARG A 586 9.42 -45.17 47.81
CA ARG A 586 9.87 -45.25 46.41
C ARG A 586 10.05 -46.71 45.92
N GLU A 587 10.04 -46.93 44.58
CA GLU A 587 11.17 -47.43 43.74
C GLU A 587 10.74 -48.19 42.45
N GLY A 588 11.48 -47.98 41.35
CA GLY A 588 11.40 -48.74 40.09
C GLY A 588 11.95 -48.03 38.82
N THR A 589 13.24 -48.20 38.52
CA THR A 589 14.11 -47.71 37.40
C THR A 589 13.91 -48.46 36.06
N PRO A 590 14.71 -48.31 34.95
CA PRO A 590 15.53 -47.20 34.38
C PRO A 590 15.40 -47.00 32.84
N CYS A 591 15.48 -45.78 32.29
CA CYS A 591 16.11 -45.51 30.97
C CYS A 591 16.32 -44.00 30.73
N GLY A 592 17.49 -43.59 30.23
CA GLY A 592 17.74 -42.27 29.63
C GLY A 592 18.46 -41.23 30.49
N SER A 593 19.76 -41.44 30.77
CA SER A 593 20.63 -40.57 31.56
C SER A 593 21.19 -39.32 30.84
N GLU A 594 20.76 -38.99 29.63
CA GLU A 594 21.23 -37.78 28.91
C GLU A 594 20.27 -36.57 29.03
N ALA A 595 18.99 -36.80 29.35
CA ALA A 595 17.99 -35.73 29.49
C ALA A 595 18.07 -34.97 30.83
N ARG A 596 18.70 -35.54 31.85
CA ARG A 596 18.74 -34.98 33.21
C ARG A 596 19.89 -34.00 33.47
N GLN A 597 20.94 -33.98 32.65
CA GLN A 597 21.94 -32.91 32.69
C GLN A 597 21.47 -31.65 31.94
N TYR A 598 20.69 -31.82 30.86
CA TYR A 598 20.10 -30.70 30.13
C TYR A 598 18.94 -30.01 30.86
N ALA A 599 18.11 -30.75 31.61
CA ALA A 599 16.98 -30.19 32.35
C ALA A 599 17.40 -29.38 33.60
N LYS A 600 18.58 -29.65 34.16
CA LYS A 600 19.08 -28.93 35.35
C LYS A 600 19.67 -27.56 35.00
N HIS A 601 20.23 -27.38 33.80
CA HIS A 601 20.68 -26.07 33.30
C HIS A 601 19.54 -25.18 32.78
N ARG A 602 18.44 -25.76 32.28
CA ARG A 602 17.29 -25.00 31.78
C ARG A 602 16.45 -24.32 32.88
N SER A 603 16.68 -24.71 34.14
CA SER A 603 15.86 -24.29 35.28
C SER A 603 16.45 -23.13 36.09
N GLN A 604 17.49 -22.45 35.57
CA GLN A 604 18.05 -21.22 36.15
C GLN A 604 17.83 -19.96 35.29
N HIS A 605 17.35 -20.08 34.04
CA HIS A 605 17.17 -18.95 33.12
C HIS A 605 15.75 -18.39 33.00
N THR A 606 14.80 -18.81 33.85
CA THR A 606 13.49 -18.16 33.95
C THR A 606 13.54 -16.95 34.89
N ALA A 607 14.39 -15.99 34.54
CA ALA A 607 14.34 -14.61 35.00
C ALA A 607 14.33 -13.76 33.73
N SER A 608 13.40 -12.81 33.64
CA SER A 608 13.29 -11.88 32.49
C SER A 608 14.69 -11.36 32.13
N ILE A 609 15.07 -11.42 30.85
CA ILE A 609 16.36 -10.93 30.36
C ILE A 609 16.56 -9.48 30.79
N LEU A 610 15.48 -8.70 30.91
CA LEU A 610 15.51 -7.32 31.38
C LEU A 610 16.02 -7.17 32.83
N ALA A 611 16.03 -8.24 33.63
CA ALA A 611 16.58 -8.25 34.99
C ALA A 611 18.08 -8.63 35.03
N TRP A 612 18.72 -8.91 33.90
CA TRP A 612 20.12 -9.32 33.87
C TRP A 612 21.07 -8.16 34.12
N THR A 613 21.99 -8.39 35.04
CA THR A 613 23.13 -7.51 35.30
C THR A 613 24.22 -7.72 34.25
N PRO A 614 25.20 -6.80 34.12
CA PRO A 614 26.35 -7.01 33.23
C PRO A 614 27.17 -8.28 33.53
N ALA A 615 27.15 -8.75 34.79
CA ALA A 615 27.78 -10.02 35.18
C ALA A 615 27.04 -11.23 34.57
N ASP A 616 25.70 -11.17 34.48
CA ASP A 616 24.89 -12.22 33.86
C ASP A 616 25.11 -12.26 32.34
N VAL A 617 25.22 -11.09 31.69
CA VAL A 617 25.57 -10.96 30.26
C VAL A 617 26.96 -11.53 29.98
N THR A 618 27.91 -11.31 30.89
CA THR A 618 29.26 -11.90 30.78
C THR A 618 29.23 -13.43 30.87
N GLY A 619 28.45 -13.99 31.80
CA GLY A 619 28.23 -15.44 31.88
C GLY A 619 27.61 -16.00 30.59
N TRP A 620 26.61 -15.31 30.04
CA TRP A 620 25.95 -15.68 28.79
C TRP A 620 26.88 -15.63 27.56
N LEU A 621 27.79 -14.65 27.48
CA LEU A 621 28.81 -14.59 26.42
C LEU A 621 29.73 -15.81 26.48
N ALA A 622 30.15 -16.23 27.67
CA ALA A 622 30.98 -17.42 27.85
C ALA A 622 30.26 -18.70 27.39
N GLU A 623 28.98 -18.85 27.73
CA GLU A 623 28.15 -20.00 27.32
C GLU A 623 27.98 -20.10 25.80
N ASN A 624 27.97 -18.96 25.10
CA ASN A 624 27.81 -18.89 23.65
C ASN A 624 29.16 -18.85 22.88
N GLN A 625 30.28 -19.15 23.55
CA GLN A 625 31.63 -19.15 22.97
C GLN A 625 32.08 -17.77 22.48
N LEU A 626 31.67 -16.70 23.18
CA LEU A 626 31.94 -15.30 22.88
C LEU A 626 32.69 -14.59 24.02
N ALA A 627 33.32 -15.34 24.94
CA ALA A 627 34.07 -14.79 26.08
C ALA A 627 35.17 -13.80 25.68
N GLU A 628 35.75 -13.93 24.48
CA GLU A 628 36.77 -12.99 23.96
C GLU A 628 36.24 -11.56 23.78
N TYR A 629 34.92 -11.36 23.75
CA TYR A 629 34.27 -10.06 23.60
C TYR A 629 33.76 -9.48 24.94
N GLU A 630 33.95 -10.16 26.07
CA GLU A 630 33.58 -9.66 27.42
C GLU A 630 34.01 -8.20 27.66
N PRO A 631 35.23 -7.74 27.30
CA PRO A 631 35.64 -6.35 27.52
C PRO A 631 34.76 -5.32 26.80
N HIS A 632 34.13 -5.69 25.68
CA HIS A 632 33.25 -4.81 24.92
C HIS A 632 31.81 -4.79 25.45
N PHE A 633 31.47 -5.73 26.34
CA PHE A 633 30.14 -5.90 26.92
C PHE A 633 30.14 -5.65 28.44
N ALA A 634 31.24 -5.10 28.99
CA ALA A 634 31.43 -4.93 30.44
C ALA A 634 30.32 -4.09 31.11
N ASP A 635 29.73 -3.15 30.37
CA ASP A 635 28.65 -2.27 30.84
C ASP A 635 27.27 -2.62 30.23
N VAL A 636 27.16 -3.72 29.49
CA VAL A 636 25.93 -4.11 28.81
C VAL A 636 25.05 -4.90 29.77
N SER A 637 23.93 -4.32 30.19
CA SER A 637 22.87 -5.01 30.93
C SER A 637 21.97 -5.82 30.00
N GLY A 638 21.08 -6.64 30.56
CA GLY A 638 20.08 -7.36 29.78
C GLY A 638 19.14 -6.47 28.96
N GLU A 639 18.84 -5.26 29.43
CA GLU A 639 18.08 -4.26 28.67
C GLU A 639 18.82 -3.83 27.40
N LEU A 640 20.13 -3.54 27.51
CA LEU A 640 20.96 -3.18 26.36
C LEU A 640 21.22 -4.37 25.43
N LEU A 641 21.29 -5.58 25.98
CA LEU A 641 21.36 -6.81 25.18
C LEU A 641 20.06 -7.06 24.40
N PHE A 642 18.91 -6.69 24.97
CA PHE A 642 17.62 -6.73 24.28
C PHE A 642 17.55 -5.69 23.16
N GLU A 643 18.03 -4.47 23.37
CA GLU A 643 18.13 -3.45 22.31
C GLU A 643 19.08 -3.90 21.18
N LEU A 644 20.15 -4.62 21.50
CA LEU A 644 21.04 -5.20 20.51
C LEU A 644 20.34 -6.26 19.64
N HIS A 645 19.46 -7.07 20.23
CA HIS A 645 18.58 -7.99 19.48
C HIS A 645 17.49 -7.26 18.69
N HIS A 646 16.95 -6.16 19.22
CA HIS A 646 16.00 -5.31 18.51
C HIS A 646 16.64 -4.71 17.26
N MET A 647 17.88 -4.21 17.36
CA MET A 647 18.67 -3.71 16.24
C MET A 647 18.97 -4.81 15.21
N GLN A 648 19.25 -6.04 15.65
CA GLN A 648 19.43 -7.19 14.74
C GLN A 648 18.17 -7.45 13.88
N SER A 649 16.98 -7.25 14.45
CA SER A 649 15.71 -7.59 13.80
C SER A 649 15.18 -6.48 12.89
N HIS A 650 15.42 -5.21 13.24
CA HIS A 650 14.88 -4.04 12.52
C HIS A 650 15.92 -3.33 11.63
N ALA A 651 17.21 -3.49 11.91
CA ALA A 651 18.30 -2.89 11.14
C ALA A 651 19.48 -3.87 11.00
N PRO A 652 19.29 -5.04 10.33
CA PRO A 652 20.29 -6.10 10.27
C PRO A 652 21.61 -5.62 9.66
N GLU A 653 21.58 -4.73 8.67
CA GLU A 653 22.78 -4.16 8.07
C GLU A 653 23.56 -3.29 9.05
N ALA A 654 22.88 -2.45 9.83
CA ALA A 654 23.49 -1.63 10.89
C ALA A 654 24.04 -2.51 12.02
N PHE A 655 23.31 -3.58 12.39
CA PHE A 655 23.76 -4.57 13.36
C PHE A 655 25.05 -5.26 12.92
N TYR A 656 25.09 -5.87 11.72
CA TYR A 656 26.29 -6.55 11.23
C TYR A 656 27.43 -5.58 10.94
N ALA A 657 27.14 -4.33 10.54
CA ALA A 657 28.15 -3.28 10.41
C ALA A 657 28.74 -2.90 11.77
N CYS A 658 27.93 -2.77 12.82
CA CYS A 658 28.35 -2.51 14.19
C CYS A 658 29.24 -3.65 14.73
N MET A 659 28.77 -4.91 14.63
CA MET A 659 29.53 -6.09 15.06
C MET A 659 30.90 -6.18 14.36
N ARG A 660 30.96 -5.83 13.06
CA ARG A 660 32.21 -5.87 12.28
C ARG A 660 33.13 -4.68 12.56
N LYS A 661 32.61 -3.45 12.56
CA LYS A 661 33.41 -2.21 12.61
C LYS A 661 33.75 -1.75 14.02
N GLN A 662 32.83 -1.94 14.98
CA GLN A 662 32.98 -1.45 16.36
C GLN A 662 33.47 -2.55 17.31
N LEU A 663 32.99 -3.79 17.12
CA LEU A 663 33.37 -4.93 17.98
C LEU A 663 34.45 -5.83 17.37
N GLY A 664 34.87 -5.57 16.13
CA GLY A 664 35.94 -6.32 15.46
C GLY A 664 35.63 -7.81 15.27
N MET A 665 34.37 -8.22 15.32
CA MET A 665 33.98 -9.63 15.29
C MET A 665 34.28 -10.29 13.94
N ARG A 666 34.84 -11.50 13.98
CA ARG A 666 34.97 -12.35 12.79
C ARG A 666 33.60 -12.89 12.38
N LEU A 667 33.48 -13.31 11.12
CA LEU A 667 32.23 -13.84 10.57
C LEU A 667 31.60 -14.95 11.43
N VAL A 668 32.41 -15.90 11.91
CA VAL A 668 31.94 -17.02 12.73
C VAL A 668 31.35 -16.53 14.06
N ASP A 669 31.95 -15.52 14.66
CA ASP A 669 31.55 -14.98 15.96
C ASP A 669 30.31 -14.08 15.83
N MET A 670 30.19 -13.34 14.71
CA MET A 670 28.95 -12.63 14.36
C MET A 670 27.76 -13.57 14.19
N LEU A 671 27.96 -14.74 13.58
CA LEU A 671 26.91 -15.74 13.42
C LEU A 671 26.53 -16.41 14.75
N ARG A 672 27.51 -16.64 15.64
CA ARG A 672 27.27 -17.12 17.01
C ARG A 672 26.47 -16.11 17.83
N MET A 673 26.86 -14.84 17.80
CA MET A 673 26.16 -13.75 18.46
C MET A 673 24.72 -13.62 17.93
N SER A 674 24.55 -13.62 16.62
CA SER A 674 23.25 -13.55 15.95
C SER A 674 22.32 -14.69 16.40
N ARG A 675 22.82 -15.92 16.44
CA ARG A 675 22.07 -17.09 16.92
C ARG A 675 21.79 -17.05 18.42
N ALA A 676 22.73 -16.56 19.22
CA ALA A 676 22.58 -16.46 20.66
C ALA A 676 21.47 -15.46 21.04
N LEU A 677 21.43 -14.30 20.36
CA LEU A 677 20.37 -13.30 20.54
C LEU A 677 18.98 -13.82 20.12
N HIS A 678 18.88 -14.58 19.02
CA HIS A 678 17.62 -15.23 18.64
C HIS A 678 17.10 -16.25 19.65
N ARG A 679 18.01 -16.96 20.34
CA ARG A 679 17.62 -17.94 21.37
C ARG A 679 17.14 -17.28 22.66
N LEU A 680 17.55 -16.04 22.90
CA LEU A 680 17.12 -15.24 24.04
C LEU A 680 15.64 -14.82 23.89
N SER A 681 15.18 -14.50 22.68
CA SER A 681 13.77 -14.10 22.44
C SER A 681 12.75 -15.24 22.37
N GLU A 682 13.19 -16.50 22.34
CA GLU A 682 12.29 -17.67 22.46
C GLU A 682 11.93 -18.01 23.93
N VAL A 683 12.55 -17.35 24.92
CA VAL A 683 12.38 -17.62 26.36
C VAL A 683 11.70 -16.44 27.11
N THR A 684 11.55 -15.28 26.46
CA THR A 684 10.71 -14.14 26.89
C THR A 684 9.40 -14.12 26.12
#